data_AF-A0A0E3QHF0-F1
#
_entry.id   AF-A0A0E3QHF0-F1
#
_cell.length_a   1.000
_cell.length_b   1.000
_cell.length_c   1.000
_cell.angle_alpha   90.00
_cell.angle_beta   90.00
_cell.angle_gamma   90.00
#
_symmetry.space_group_name_H-M   'P 1'
#
loop_
_entity.id
_entity.type
_entity.pdbx_description
1 polymer ?
#
loop_
_entity_poly.entity_id
_entity_poly.type
_entity_poly.pdbx_seq_one_letter_code
_entity_poly.pdbx_strand_id
1 'polypeptide(L)'
;MLIFGSKTITVDGITVFADHADPNQFWYLPGPVALARNGPDKKAEFSFIKYKPAAVAGGAKGGGFLMFRVNMQLDPLLENKILSEVSAGAKGEPRLSAIQFDEGSVQCIALNLQGSGGTTASPAEEGTFNAVEKILGASVPSLFGDNSAAFSLTLDQEGAIILEKAFKEGLTPVGVIYNLKFTGLRPALDVKITADLKKVYDQFSASLSGQYYFFKAGIDIGFEKLVQNGAIKIEVTNFTTEGDKKEKEKWALDFFENSILNEWFKPTLSPGELPGDLAQKLEDSTKENKSSSENKSSSENKSSSENKSSSENKSSSENKSSSESKSKTAGSSSASAAPKGGASITAGPLPGSTGGRGNKGTDTDGSTDVRKPARLEKKSTDPDPLPKGYDIRHDPSSSGDSEVLTITGGNNPLVKVDGIVQQLDNQRRLTIDIPAGSSKKITVNYPSSPDINETFNLFFDCGKPSEQGWSTWPQSKSYTGYLNNTPDPQDGAFLESTAPSGGSGFKGAEALRNWIKTRLATPKEVSIDAHSSYEGNNDNLDYNQKLSERRKDVAIGIIDNLAPIKSEIASGQNEAQASNRMNDSTDCVARIKGRIAAGSPNVKIEAIISRPLPEKKEEENQESKNNGDKKEEENQDESKDNGDKKEEENQDESKNNGDKKEDNGNNSDQKKSQDTPGNPAISLKLKYIRQNELKTVSLEYHSSEAVVRTYAPQGFFGLLLEEQDKHFLEVDLDDPFFRTFAVTVDSPIDFNRIGLSSAHVSLDYGDPIDVANQKHGDFIFDAQEKSEKKFEVFMNKALDTSYTYGLDYNFDPQSGWDGQSYSYHFSDRKTEDRALNLNPYDDIGFLEIEVMPNDIDWGVLNSIDVNLNYQDQEGLSLDKYFILKPDSVSQFWRLRLSNPKARSYSYSFVYHMKDGSTRTTSPVTTRAVVVPVNDPFTGALDIEFVPLFDPATVRNVFIDIEYKDPENNYEREERLKLVGSAIDSVKLRISLVDPTKRKFSYRFTFIENNNEIKRGPFTETEETLIGVLE
;
A
#
# COMPACT_ATOMS: atom_id res chain seq x y z
N MET A 1 -7.11 -34.36 -27.37
CA MET A 1 -5.90 -33.87 -28.06
C MET A 1 -5.93 -34.33 -29.50
N LEU A 2 -5.50 -33.50 -30.45
CA LEU A 2 -5.49 -33.84 -31.88
C LEU A 2 -4.46 -34.93 -32.23
N ILE A 3 -4.76 -35.76 -33.24
CA ILE A 3 -3.83 -36.75 -33.83
C ILE A 3 -3.30 -36.24 -35.17
N PHE A 4 -1.99 -36.38 -35.38
CA PHE A 4 -1.37 -36.26 -36.70
C PHE A 4 -1.48 -37.59 -37.47
N GLY A 5 -2.06 -37.60 -38.68
CA GLY A 5 -1.99 -38.77 -39.58
C GLY A 5 -3.29 -39.09 -40.31
N SER A 6 -3.74 -40.35 -40.21
CA SER A 6 -4.75 -41.00 -41.08
C SER A 6 -6.18 -40.46 -41.00
N LYS A 7 -6.41 -39.34 -40.29
CA LYS A 7 -7.69 -38.62 -40.23
C LYS A 7 -7.56 -37.10 -40.45
N THR A 8 -6.42 -36.64 -41.00
CA THR A 8 -6.26 -35.24 -41.40
C THR A 8 -6.91 -35.01 -42.77
N ILE A 9 -7.71 -33.96 -42.88
CA ILE A 9 -8.27 -33.46 -44.16
C ILE A 9 -7.93 -31.98 -44.34
N THR A 10 -8.07 -31.47 -45.57
CA THR A 10 -7.95 -30.03 -45.87
C THR A 10 -9.13 -29.59 -46.73
N VAL A 11 -9.86 -28.57 -46.28
CA VAL A 11 -11.04 -28.02 -46.98
C VAL A 11 -10.76 -26.54 -47.26
N ASP A 12 -10.74 -26.16 -48.53
CA ASP A 12 -10.46 -24.80 -49.04
C ASP A 12 -9.24 -24.10 -48.38
N GLY A 13 -8.21 -24.89 -48.06
CA GLY A 13 -6.96 -24.44 -47.43
C GLY A 13 -6.90 -24.61 -45.90
N ILE A 14 -8.04 -24.80 -45.23
CA ILE A 14 -8.13 -25.04 -43.80
C ILE A 14 -7.88 -26.51 -43.51
N THR A 15 -6.82 -26.80 -42.73
CA THR A 15 -6.45 -28.17 -42.37
C THR A 15 -7.08 -28.57 -41.04
N VAL A 16 -7.67 -29.76 -41.01
CA VAL A 16 -8.52 -30.27 -39.93
C VAL A 16 -8.01 -31.65 -39.49
N PHE A 17 -7.95 -31.88 -38.18
CA PHE A 17 -7.47 -33.09 -37.52
C PHE A 17 -8.56 -33.68 -36.63
N ALA A 18 -8.63 -35.01 -36.50
CA ALA A 18 -9.49 -35.67 -35.52
C ALA A 18 -8.85 -35.66 -34.11
N ASP A 19 -9.68 -35.71 -33.07
CA ASP A 19 -9.23 -35.98 -31.71
C ASP A 19 -8.85 -37.46 -31.48
N HIS A 20 -7.96 -37.70 -30.53
CA HIS A 20 -7.50 -39.03 -30.12
C HIS A 20 -8.53 -39.89 -29.37
N ALA A 21 -9.52 -39.27 -28.71
CA ALA A 21 -10.40 -39.94 -27.76
C ALA A 21 -11.89 -39.73 -28.08
N ASP A 22 -12.28 -38.52 -28.48
CA ASP A 22 -13.65 -38.25 -28.94
C ASP A 22 -13.73 -38.44 -30.47
N PRO A 23 -14.44 -39.48 -30.99
CA PRO A 23 -14.57 -39.73 -32.41
C PRO A 23 -15.39 -38.68 -33.18
N ASN A 24 -16.00 -37.72 -32.47
CA ASN A 24 -16.83 -36.65 -33.03
C ASN A 24 -16.17 -35.26 -32.89
N GLN A 25 -15.02 -35.13 -32.22
CA GLN A 25 -14.31 -33.85 -32.08
C GLN A 25 -13.26 -33.69 -33.17
N PHE A 26 -13.28 -32.53 -33.82
CA PHE A 26 -12.33 -32.12 -34.84
C PHE A 26 -11.68 -30.77 -34.48
N TRP A 27 -10.45 -30.59 -34.94
CA TRP A 27 -9.56 -29.48 -34.62
C TRP A 27 -9.03 -28.83 -35.90
N TYR A 28 -9.20 -27.52 -36.09
CA TYR A 28 -8.71 -26.83 -37.31
C TYR A 28 -7.60 -25.82 -37.03
N LEU A 29 -6.73 -25.62 -38.03
CA LEU A 29 -5.79 -24.49 -38.05
C LEU A 29 -6.52 -23.21 -38.54
N PRO A 30 -6.66 -22.17 -37.71
CA PRO A 30 -7.42 -20.97 -38.05
C PRO A 30 -6.72 -20.08 -39.09
N GLY A 31 -7.52 -19.55 -40.02
CA GLY A 31 -7.08 -18.63 -41.07
C GLY A 31 -8.22 -18.37 -42.08
N PRO A 32 -8.00 -17.51 -43.10
CA PRO A 32 -6.81 -16.67 -43.31
C PRO A 32 -6.71 -15.52 -42.29
N VAL A 33 -5.59 -14.79 -42.29
CA VAL A 33 -5.44 -13.54 -41.52
C VAL A 33 -6.26 -12.43 -42.18
N ALA A 34 -7.18 -11.82 -41.44
CA ALA A 34 -8.06 -10.75 -41.92
C ALA A 34 -8.17 -9.60 -40.90
N LEU A 35 -8.66 -8.43 -41.33
CA LEU A 35 -9.06 -7.37 -40.40
C LEU A 35 -10.25 -7.85 -39.56
N ALA A 36 -10.12 -7.72 -38.25
CA ALA A 36 -11.18 -8.04 -37.30
C ALA A 36 -12.35 -7.04 -37.45
N ARG A 37 -13.56 -7.50 -37.12
CA ARG A 37 -14.81 -6.75 -37.33
C ARG A 37 -15.67 -6.76 -36.07
N ASN A 38 -16.17 -5.59 -35.67
CA ASN A 38 -16.97 -5.40 -34.46
C ASN A 38 -18.42 -5.01 -34.78
N GLY A 39 -19.31 -5.37 -33.85
CA GLY A 39 -20.71 -4.98 -33.82
C GLY A 39 -21.61 -5.67 -34.86
N PRO A 40 -22.95 -5.44 -34.80
CA PRO A 40 -23.90 -6.00 -35.75
C PRO A 40 -23.59 -5.64 -37.21
N ASP A 41 -23.09 -4.42 -37.42
CA ASP A 41 -22.74 -3.83 -38.71
C ASP A 41 -21.50 -4.47 -39.37
N LYS A 42 -20.78 -5.37 -38.68
CA LYS A 42 -19.51 -5.97 -39.13
C LYS A 42 -18.46 -4.95 -39.62
N LYS A 43 -18.40 -3.76 -39.01
CA LYS A 43 -17.43 -2.71 -39.34
C LYS A 43 -16.01 -3.16 -38.97
N ALA A 44 -15.04 -2.88 -39.84
CA ALA A 44 -13.66 -3.27 -39.60
C ALA A 44 -13.02 -2.42 -38.50
N GLU A 45 -12.19 -3.06 -37.68
CA GLU A 45 -11.37 -2.38 -36.66
C GLU A 45 -10.12 -1.81 -37.31
N PHE A 46 -10.31 -0.66 -37.94
CA PHE A 46 -9.31 0.11 -38.66
C PHE A 46 -9.60 1.60 -38.46
N SER A 47 -8.58 2.38 -38.12
CA SER A 47 -8.65 3.84 -37.98
C SER A 47 -7.38 4.46 -38.55
N PHE A 48 -7.54 5.45 -39.43
CA PHE A 48 -6.44 6.21 -40.00
C PHE A 48 -6.57 7.68 -39.61
N ILE A 49 -5.64 8.20 -38.82
CA ILE A 49 -5.59 9.60 -38.41
C ILE A 49 -4.41 10.25 -39.11
N LYS A 50 -4.65 11.34 -39.84
CA LYS A 50 -3.64 12.16 -40.50
C LYS A 50 -3.67 13.56 -39.89
N TYR A 51 -2.52 14.15 -39.60
CA TYR A 51 -2.43 15.52 -39.10
C TYR A 51 -1.51 16.39 -39.96
N LYS A 52 -1.91 17.63 -40.17
CA LYS A 52 -1.13 18.66 -40.88
C LYS A 52 -0.23 19.42 -39.91
N PRO A 53 0.95 19.88 -40.36
CA PRO A 53 1.78 20.76 -39.54
C PRO A 53 1.15 22.16 -39.44
N ALA A 54 1.30 22.76 -38.27
CA ALA A 54 1.02 24.17 -38.01
C ALA A 54 1.81 25.10 -38.95
N ALA A 55 1.14 25.87 -39.82
CA ALA A 55 1.76 26.72 -40.84
C ALA A 55 2.65 27.85 -40.28
N VAL A 56 2.49 28.22 -39.00
CA VAL A 56 3.35 29.18 -38.29
C VAL A 56 4.49 28.53 -37.49
N ALA A 57 4.51 27.21 -37.32
CA ALA A 57 5.57 26.49 -36.61
C ALA A 57 6.66 26.05 -37.60
N GLY A 58 7.72 26.84 -37.74
CA GLY A 58 8.86 26.64 -38.66
C GLY A 58 9.76 25.43 -38.34
N GLY A 59 9.16 24.25 -38.18
CA GLY A 59 9.79 23.01 -37.76
C GLY A 59 8.80 21.87 -37.46
N ALA A 60 7.49 22.16 -37.38
CA ALA A 60 6.48 21.11 -37.30
C ALA A 60 6.40 20.34 -38.63
N LYS A 61 6.38 19.01 -38.56
CA LYS A 61 6.07 18.12 -39.69
C LYS A 61 4.68 17.52 -39.50
N GLY A 62 3.97 17.28 -40.60
CA GLY A 62 2.77 16.45 -40.57
C GLY A 62 3.11 14.99 -40.31
N GLY A 63 2.08 14.16 -40.26
CA GLY A 63 2.24 12.72 -40.05
C GLY A 63 0.90 12.01 -39.89
N GLY A 64 0.94 10.81 -39.33
CA GLY A 64 -0.28 10.09 -39.04
C GLY A 64 -0.11 8.88 -38.13
N PHE A 65 -1.24 8.30 -37.77
CA PHE A 65 -1.36 7.05 -37.06
C PHE A 65 -2.31 6.11 -37.80
N LEU A 66 -1.92 4.85 -37.94
CA LEU A 66 -2.78 3.79 -38.46
C LEU A 66 -2.94 2.72 -37.37
N MET A 67 -4.14 2.66 -36.79
CA MET A 67 -4.53 1.65 -35.80
C MET A 67 -5.40 0.58 -36.47
N PHE A 68 -5.13 -0.70 -36.19
CA PHE A 68 -5.98 -1.78 -36.68
C PHE A 68 -5.91 -3.04 -35.81
N ARG A 69 -6.95 -3.89 -35.87
CA ARG A 69 -6.95 -5.25 -35.32
C ARG A 69 -7.11 -6.27 -36.43
N VAL A 70 -6.31 -7.34 -36.39
CA VAL A 70 -6.48 -8.54 -37.23
C VAL A 70 -6.87 -9.74 -36.35
N ASN A 71 -7.49 -10.73 -36.98
CA ASN A 71 -7.77 -12.04 -36.42
C ASN A 71 -7.72 -13.12 -37.52
N MET A 72 -8.01 -14.37 -37.14
CA MET A 72 -8.08 -15.54 -38.01
C MET A 72 -9.40 -16.29 -37.81
N GLN A 73 -10.49 -15.54 -37.67
CA GLN A 73 -11.84 -16.09 -37.50
C GLN A 73 -12.24 -16.88 -38.76
N LEU A 74 -12.70 -18.11 -38.57
CA LEU A 74 -13.17 -18.97 -39.66
C LEU A 74 -14.46 -18.40 -40.26
N ASP A 75 -14.59 -18.40 -41.59
CA ASP A 75 -15.82 -17.99 -42.25
C ASP A 75 -16.96 -19.00 -41.97
N PRO A 76 -18.17 -18.58 -41.55
CA PRO A 76 -19.25 -19.50 -41.22
C PRO A 76 -19.73 -20.40 -42.37
N LEU A 77 -19.59 -19.99 -43.64
CA LEU A 77 -19.94 -20.86 -44.78
C LEU A 77 -18.88 -21.96 -44.96
N LEU A 78 -17.60 -21.64 -44.73
CA LEU A 78 -16.50 -22.60 -44.74
C LEU A 78 -16.56 -23.54 -43.53
N GLU A 79 -16.93 -23.04 -42.34
CA GLU A 79 -17.21 -23.88 -41.17
C GLU A 79 -18.30 -24.93 -41.45
N ASN A 80 -19.43 -24.51 -42.02
CA ASN A 80 -20.50 -25.43 -42.42
C ASN A 80 -20.03 -26.45 -43.48
N LYS A 81 -19.18 -26.02 -44.42
CA LYS A 81 -18.57 -26.93 -45.42
C LYS A 81 -17.64 -27.96 -44.75
N ILE A 82 -16.77 -27.54 -43.83
CA ILE A 82 -15.89 -28.42 -43.06
C ILE A 82 -16.70 -29.45 -42.26
N LEU A 83 -17.76 -29.00 -41.55
CA LEU A 83 -18.66 -29.88 -40.78
C LEU A 83 -19.34 -30.92 -41.69
N SER A 84 -19.75 -30.54 -42.89
CA SER A 84 -20.30 -31.46 -43.89
C SER A 84 -19.28 -32.53 -44.33
N GLU A 85 -18.02 -32.15 -44.61
CA GLU A 85 -16.97 -33.09 -45.02
C GLU A 85 -16.57 -34.06 -43.89
N VAL A 86 -16.38 -33.58 -42.65
CA VAL A 86 -16.00 -34.46 -41.52
C VAL A 86 -17.13 -35.38 -41.06
N SER A 87 -18.39 -35.06 -41.38
CA SER A 87 -19.56 -35.86 -40.98
C SER A 87 -19.47 -37.33 -41.41
N ALA A 88 -18.86 -37.60 -42.57
CA ALA A 88 -18.65 -38.95 -43.09
C ALA A 88 -17.65 -39.80 -42.27
N GLY A 89 -16.82 -39.16 -41.43
CA GLY A 89 -15.85 -39.81 -40.55
C GLY A 89 -16.22 -39.85 -39.06
N ALA A 90 -17.31 -39.16 -38.68
CA ALA A 90 -17.80 -39.09 -37.30
C ALA A 90 -18.69 -40.29 -36.92
N LYS A 91 -18.90 -40.51 -35.62
CA LYS A 91 -19.85 -41.52 -35.08
C LYS A 91 -21.17 -40.91 -34.60
N GLY A 92 -21.33 -39.60 -34.71
CA GLY A 92 -22.48 -38.80 -34.33
C GLY A 92 -22.30 -37.38 -34.89
N GLU A 93 -22.97 -36.40 -34.29
CA GLU A 93 -22.84 -35.00 -34.70
C GLU A 93 -21.39 -34.50 -34.52
N PRO A 94 -20.71 -34.06 -35.60
CA PRO A 94 -19.33 -33.59 -35.52
C PRO A 94 -19.26 -32.20 -34.89
N ARG A 95 -18.24 -31.98 -34.06
CA ARG A 95 -17.93 -30.67 -33.48
C ARG A 95 -16.59 -30.19 -34.00
N LEU A 96 -16.54 -28.93 -34.43
CA LEU A 96 -15.33 -28.27 -34.91
C LEU A 96 -14.83 -27.28 -33.84
N SER A 97 -13.51 -27.15 -33.67
CA SER A 97 -12.91 -26.21 -32.73
C SER A 97 -11.52 -25.76 -33.19
N ALA A 98 -11.14 -24.52 -32.92
CA ALA A 98 -9.81 -24.02 -33.25
C ALA A 98 -8.74 -24.74 -32.40
N ILE A 99 -7.61 -25.08 -33.02
CA ILE A 99 -6.43 -25.58 -32.33
C ILE A 99 -5.96 -24.55 -31.30
N GLN A 100 -5.63 -25.03 -30.10
CA GLN A 100 -4.98 -24.22 -29.08
C GLN A 100 -3.47 -24.18 -29.36
N PHE A 101 -2.86 -23.01 -29.22
CA PHE A 101 -1.43 -22.81 -29.47
C PHE A 101 -0.65 -22.71 -28.15
N ASP A 102 0.46 -23.42 -28.08
CA ASP A 102 1.34 -23.49 -26.90
C ASP A 102 2.22 -22.23 -26.77
N GLU A 103 2.64 -21.69 -27.92
CA GLU A 103 3.42 -20.46 -28.05
C GLU A 103 3.03 -19.73 -29.34
N GLY A 104 3.35 -18.44 -29.43
CA GLY A 104 3.35 -17.76 -30.73
C GLY A 104 3.87 -16.33 -30.69
N SER A 105 4.22 -15.81 -31.86
CA SER A 105 4.56 -14.41 -32.09
C SER A 105 3.84 -13.86 -33.32
N VAL A 106 3.77 -12.53 -33.42
CA VAL A 106 3.10 -11.83 -34.52
C VAL A 106 3.86 -10.55 -34.88
N GLN A 107 3.96 -10.28 -36.19
CA GLN A 107 4.65 -9.13 -36.77
C GLN A 107 3.77 -8.42 -37.79
N CYS A 108 3.85 -7.10 -37.84
CA CYS A 108 3.31 -6.28 -38.91
C CYS A 108 4.41 -5.98 -39.94
N ILE A 109 4.04 -5.88 -41.22
CA ILE A 109 4.85 -5.31 -42.29
C ILE A 109 4.06 -4.17 -42.96
N ALA A 110 4.67 -3.00 -43.08
CA ALA A 110 4.06 -1.81 -43.66
C ALA A 110 5.14 -0.93 -44.32
N LEU A 111 5.03 -0.75 -45.64
CA LEU A 111 5.96 0.02 -46.48
C LEU A 111 7.45 -0.31 -46.22
N ASN A 112 8.18 0.54 -45.50
CA ASN A 112 9.62 0.43 -45.21
C ASN A 112 9.95 -0.40 -43.95
N LEU A 113 8.96 -0.77 -43.12
CA LEU A 113 9.20 -1.36 -41.79
C LEU A 113 8.47 -2.69 -41.58
N GLN A 114 9.18 -3.67 -41.01
CA GLN A 114 8.62 -4.94 -40.54
C GLN A 114 9.07 -5.21 -39.10
N GLY A 115 8.14 -5.70 -38.27
CA GLY A 115 8.45 -6.20 -36.93
C GLY A 115 7.22 -6.32 -36.03
N SER A 116 7.44 -6.73 -34.78
CA SER A 116 6.40 -6.76 -33.74
C SER A 116 6.14 -5.36 -33.17
N GLY A 117 5.13 -5.23 -32.31
CA GLY A 117 5.02 -4.07 -31.41
C GLY A 117 6.33 -3.80 -30.67
N GLY A 118 6.72 -2.53 -30.61
CA GLY A 118 8.02 -2.04 -30.11
C GLY A 118 9.05 -1.75 -31.21
N THR A 119 8.82 -2.16 -32.46
CA THR A 119 9.77 -1.93 -33.56
C THR A 119 9.82 -0.45 -33.94
N THR A 120 11.03 0.08 -34.17
CA THR A 120 11.28 1.45 -34.64
C THR A 120 12.21 1.39 -35.85
N ALA A 121 11.98 2.23 -36.86
CA ALA A 121 12.84 2.33 -38.04
C ALA A 121 14.22 2.91 -37.68
N SER A 122 15.27 2.42 -38.34
CA SER A 122 16.57 3.10 -38.35
C SER A 122 16.44 4.51 -38.95
N PRO A 123 17.22 5.51 -38.50
CA PRO A 123 17.18 6.85 -39.08
C PRO A 123 17.38 6.83 -40.60
N ALA A 124 16.56 7.59 -41.32
CA ALA A 124 16.63 7.72 -42.77
C ALA A 124 17.94 8.39 -43.21
N GLU A 125 18.48 7.98 -44.37
CA GLU A 125 19.65 8.61 -44.98
C GLU A 125 19.32 10.03 -45.47
N GLU A 126 20.32 10.90 -45.58
CA GLU A 126 20.14 12.30 -45.97
C GLU A 126 19.48 12.42 -47.36
N GLY A 127 18.31 13.06 -47.42
CA GLY A 127 17.47 13.14 -48.64
C GLY A 127 16.41 12.02 -48.77
N THR A 128 16.29 11.12 -47.80
CA THR A 128 15.24 10.07 -47.74
C THR A 128 14.31 10.26 -46.54
N PHE A 129 13.27 9.41 -46.40
CA PHE A 129 12.23 9.49 -45.37
C PHE A 129 11.81 8.09 -44.89
N ASN A 130 11.06 8.00 -43.78
CA ASN A 130 10.66 6.76 -43.12
C ASN A 130 9.13 6.67 -43.01
N ALA A 131 8.50 6.22 -44.10
CA ALA A 131 7.05 6.18 -44.25
C ALA A 131 6.29 5.58 -43.05
N VAL A 132 6.89 4.58 -42.40
CA VAL A 132 6.55 4.11 -41.06
C VAL A 132 7.77 4.31 -40.16
N GLU A 133 7.59 5.10 -39.10
CA GLU A 133 8.61 5.31 -38.07
C GLU A 133 8.61 4.21 -37.01
N LYS A 134 7.42 3.75 -36.60
CA LYS A 134 7.23 2.82 -35.46
C LYS A 134 6.07 1.87 -35.67
N ILE A 135 6.22 0.65 -35.16
CA ILE A 135 5.16 -0.35 -34.98
C ILE A 135 4.94 -0.53 -33.47
N LEU A 136 3.74 -0.19 -32.99
CA LEU A 136 3.29 -0.42 -31.62
C LEU A 136 2.18 -1.49 -31.60
N GLY A 137 1.89 -2.05 -30.43
CA GLY A 137 0.85 -3.07 -30.25
C GLY A 137 1.43 -4.46 -29.95
N ALA A 138 0.85 -5.50 -30.57
CA ALA A 138 1.12 -6.89 -30.25
C ALA A 138 2.51 -7.38 -30.71
N SER A 139 3.13 -8.21 -29.87
CA SER A 139 4.27 -9.07 -30.21
C SER A 139 3.93 -10.56 -30.09
N VAL A 140 2.98 -10.88 -29.22
CA VAL A 140 2.30 -12.17 -29.05
C VAL A 140 0.81 -11.93 -29.32
N PRO A 141 0.13 -12.75 -30.15
CA PRO A 141 -1.32 -12.65 -30.36
C PRO A 141 -2.10 -13.22 -29.16
N SER A 142 -3.44 -13.23 -29.18
CA SER A 142 -4.20 -13.73 -28.03
C SER A 142 -3.96 -15.21 -27.67
N LEU A 143 -3.50 -16.05 -28.60
CA LEU A 143 -3.33 -17.53 -28.50
C LEU A 143 -4.61 -18.34 -28.19
N PHE A 144 -5.66 -17.68 -27.68
CA PHE A 144 -7.03 -18.19 -27.56
C PHE A 144 -8.00 -17.52 -28.56
N GLY A 145 -9.13 -18.18 -28.83
CA GLY A 145 -10.18 -17.69 -29.73
C GLY A 145 -9.66 -17.47 -31.16
N ASP A 146 -10.11 -16.39 -31.81
CA ASP A 146 -9.73 -16.04 -33.19
C ASP A 146 -8.27 -15.56 -33.33
N ASN A 147 -7.42 -15.73 -32.31
CA ASN A 147 -5.99 -15.39 -32.32
C ASN A 147 -5.73 -13.92 -32.72
N SER A 148 -6.50 -13.01 -32.13
CA SER A 148 -6.46 -11.59 -32.48
C SER A 148 -5.14 -10.92 -32.12
N ALA A 149 -4.70 -9.99 -32.97
CA ALA A 149 -3.55 -9.12 -32.74
C ALA A 149 -3.90 -7.67 -33.15
N ALA A 150 -3.49 -6.69 -32.34
CA ALA A 150 -3.75 -5.26 -32.61
C ALA A 150 -2.43 -4.50 -32.79
N PHE A 151 -2.41 -3.57 -33.73
CA PHE A 151 -1.25 -2.76 -34.08
C PHE A 151 -1.61 -1.28 -34.17
N SER A 152 -0.62 -0.42 -33.92
CA SER A 152 -0.68 1.01 -34.17
C SER A 152 0.63 1.46 -34.79
N LEU A 153 0.58 2.01 -36.00
CA LEU A 153 1.74 2.53 -36.71
C LEU A 153 1.89 4.03 -36.47
N THR A 154 3.12 4.52 -36.30
CA THR A 154 3.44 5.96 -36.40
C THR A 154 4.04 6.22 -37.78
N LEU A 155 3.53 7.23 -38.47
CA LEU A 155 3.82 7.55 -39.87
C LEU A 155 4.38 8.96 -39.97
N ASP A 156 5.42 9.15 -40.79
CA ASP A 156 5.83 10.48 -41.21
C ASP A 156 4.84 11.10 -42.22
N GLN A 157 5.05 12.36 -42.59
CA GLN A 157 4.12 13.10 -43.45
C GLN A 157 3.94 12.43 -44.81
N GLU A 158 5.04 12.01 -45.42
CA GLU A 158 5.08 11.33 -46.71
C GLU A 158 4.41 9.95 -46.63
N GLY A 159 4.70 9.17 -45.60
CA GLY A 159 4.12 7.85 -45.35
C GLY A 159 2.62 7.88 -45.07
N ALA A 160 2.13 8.88 -44.34
CA ALA A 160 0.69 9.10 -44.16
C ALA A 160 0.00 9.36 -45.51
N ILE A 161 0.59 10.19 -46.37
CA ILE A 161 0.05 10.46 -47.72
C ILE A 161 0.12 9.21 -48.62
N ILE A 162 1.17 8.39 -48.51
CA ILE A 162 1.33 7.15 -49.28
C ILE A 162 0.30 6.10 -48.86
N LEU A 163 0.14 5.85 -47.56
CA LEU A 163 -0.84 4.87 -47.06
C LEU A 163 -2.27 5.31 -47.37
N GLU A 164 -2.61 6.58 -47.20
CA GLU A 164 -3.95 7.10 -47.56
C GLU A 164 -4.28 6.85 -49.04
N LYS A 165 -3.35 7.17 -49.94
CA LYS A 165 -3.54 6.92 -51.38
C LYS A 165 -3.63 5.43 -51.70
N ALA A 166 -2.72 4.63 -51.15
CA ALA A 166 -2.69 3.19 -51.40
C ALA A 166 -3.99 2.51 -50.96
N PHE A 167 -4.55 2.87 -49.81
CA PHE A 167 -5.85 2.35 -49.37
C PHE A 167 -7.01 2.86 -50.24
N LYS A 168 -7.03 4.14 -50.63
CA LYS A 168 -8.07 4.71 -51.51
C LYS A 168 -8.04 4.13 -52.94
N GLU A 169 -6.86 3.73 -53.43
CA GLU A 169 -6.68 3.04 -54.71
C GLU A 169 -6.89 1.50 -54.60
N GLY A 170 -7.27 0.99 -53.42
CA GLY A 170 -7.59 -0.43 -53.21
C GLY A 170 -6.38 -1.37 -53.10
N LEU A 171 -5.17 -0.82 -52.93
CA LEU A 171 -3.94 -1.59 -52.73
C LEU A 171 -3.89 -2.19 -51.32
N THR A 172 -2.96 -3.13 -51.11
CA THR A 172 -2.76 -3.85 -49.83
C THR A 172 -1.42 -3.49 -49.17
N PRO A 173 -1.19 -2.23 -48.72
CA PRO A 173 0.13 -1.75 -48.30
C PRO A 173 0.60 -2.24 -46.93
N VAL A 174 -0.25 -2.96 -46.18
CA VAL A 174 0.03 -3.49 -44.84
C VAL A 174 -0.32 -4.98 -44.78
N GLY A 175 0.49 -5.75 -44.06
CA GLY A 175 0.21 -7.15 -43.77
C GLY A 175 0.66 -7.58 -42.38
N VAL A 176 0.18 -8.73 -41.95
CA VAL A 176 0.54 -9.35 -40.67
C VAL A 176 0.97 -10.80 -40.89
N ILE A 177 2.03 -11.18 -40.20
CA ILE A 177 2.67 -12.50 -40.23
C ILE A 177 2.63 -13.06 -38.81
N TYR A 178 2.04 -14.23 -38.65
CA TYR A 178 2.04 -14.99 -37.40
C TYR A 178 3.10 -16.10 -37.45
N ASN A 179 3.58 -16.52 -36.29
CA ASN A 179 4.40 -17.73 -36.13
C ASN A 179 3.99 -18.42 -34.82
N LEU A 180 3.18 -19.47 -34.93
CA LEU A 180 2.52 -20.16 -33.83
C LEU A 180 3.04 -21.59 -33.67
N LYS A 181 3.01 -22.13 -32.45
CA LYS A 181 3.34 -23.53 -32.16
C LYS A 181 2.14 -24.24 -31.54
N PHE A 182 1.88 -25.48 -31.95
CA PHE A 182 0.80 -26.31 -31.41
C PHE A 182 1.23 -27.78 -31.29
N THR A 183 0.73 -28.47 -30.27
CA THR A 183 1.13 -29.85 -29.95
C THR A 183 0.01 -30.85 -30.29
N GLY A 184 0.38 -31.94 -30.96
CA GLY A 184 -0.50 -33.06 -31.27
C GLY A 184 0.16 -34.41 -31.03
N LEU A 185 -0.62 -35.49 -31.04
CA LEU A 185 -0.11 -36.86 -30.84
C LEU A 185 0.33 -37.48 -32.16
N ARG A 186 1.47 -38.20 -32.13
CA ARG A 186 1.83 -39.20 -33.16
C ARG A 186 0.85 -40.38 -33.10
N PRO A 187 0.65 -41.11 -34.23
CA PRO A 187 0.02 -42.44 -34.20
C PRO A 187 0.79 -43.38 -33.27
N ALA A 188 0.08 -44.26 -32.57
CA ALA A 188 0.69 -45.16 -31.60
C ALA A 188 1.73 -46.11 -32.23
N LEU A 189 2.74 -46.45 -31.42
CA LEU A 189 3.72 -47.49 -31.69
C LEU A 189 3.29 -48.76 -30.97
N ASP A 190 2.65 -49.67 -31.70
CA ASP A 190 2.18 -50.95 -31.19
C ASP A 190 2.99 -52.10 -31.84
N VAL A 191 3.85 -52.75 -31.05
CA VAL A 191 4.75 -53.82 -31.54
C VAL A 191 4.82 -54.99 -30.57
N LYS A 192 4.71 -56.20 -31.12
CA LYS A 192 4.93 -57.46 -30.40
C LYS A 192 6.19 -58.16 -30.92
N ILE A 193 7.05 -58.60 -30.00
CA ILE A 193 8.31 -59.29 -30.30
C ILE A 193 8.27 -60.66 -29.63
N THR A 194 8.43 -61.74 -30.40
CA THR A 194 8.49 -63.12 -29.89
C THR A 194 9.84 -63.74 -30.25
N ALA A 195 10.58 -64.24 -29.26
CA ALA A 195 11.94 -64.76 -29.46
C ALA A 195 12.19 -66.11 -28.77
N ASP A 196 12.74 -67.06 -29.52
CA ASP A 196 13.29 -68.32 -29.02
C ASP A 196 14.70 -68.07 -28.46
N LEU A 197 14.77 -67.79 -27.14
CA LEU A 197 16.03 -67.45 -26.49
C LEU A 197 17.07 -68.57 -26.58
N LYS A 198 16.66 -69.83 -26.75
CA LYS A 198 17.62 -70.93 -26.94
C LYS A 198 18.30 -70.80 -28.30
N LYS A 199 17.56 -70.55 -29.39
CA LYS A 199 18.17 -70.33 -30.72
C LYS A 199 19.05 -69.08 -30.75
N VAL A 200 18.62 -67.99 -30.12
CA VAL A 200 19.41 -66.76 -29.97
C VAL A 200 20.72 -67.06 -29.23
N TYR A 201 20.67 -67.76 -28.10
CA TYR A 201 21.85 -68.14 -27.33
C TYR A 201 22.75 -69.15 -28.06
N ASP A 202 22.19 -70.18 -28.71
CA ASP A 202 22.93 -71.17 -29.50
C ASP A 202 23.75 -70.47 -30.61
N GLN A 203 23.14 -69.52 -31.32
CA GLN A 203 23.76 -68.77 -32.42
C GLN A 203 24.97 -67.93 -31.95
N PHE A 204 24.89 -67.31 -30.77
CA PHE A 204 25.98 -66.50 -30.20
C PHE A 204 26.98 -67.30 -29.36
N SER A 205 26.65 -68.53 -28.94
CA SER A 205 27.56 -69.41 -28.19
C SER A 205 28.36 -70.37 -29.10
N ALA A 206 27.83 -70.74 -30.27
CA ALA A 206 28.55 -71.54 -31.27
C ALA A 206 29.83 -70.85 -31.79
N SER A 207 29.85 -69.51 -31.82
CA SER A 207 30.99 -68.69 -32.26
C SER A 207 32.12 -68.53 -31.23
N LEU A 208 31.95 -69.00 -29.99
CA LEU A 208 32.92 -68.83 -28.89
C LEU A 208 33.97 -69.95 -28.77
N SER A 209 34.12 -70.80 -29.79
CA SER A 209 35.06 -71.93 -29.80
C SER A 209 36.49 -71.59 -30.28
N GLY A 210 36.78 -70.31 -30.55
CA GLY A 210 38.11 -69.82 -30.95
C GLY A 210 38.34 -68.36 -30.52
N GLN A 211 39.60 -67.96 -30.36
CA GLN A 211 39.98 -66.63 -29.84
C GLN A 211 39.81 -65.53 -30.90
N TYR A 212 38.74 -64.75 -30.81
CA TYR A 212 38.51 -63.51 -31.58
C TYR A 212 37.82 -62.45 -30.71
N TYR A 213 38.21 -61.18 -30.90
CA TYR A 213 37.44 -60.02 -30.42
C TYR A 213 36.11 -59.93 -31.19
N PHE A 214 35.01 -59.64 -30.48
CA PHE A 214 33.77 -59.20 -31.10
C PHE A 214 33.75 -57.67 -31.20
N PHE A 215 33.40 -57.14 -32.37
CA PHE A 215 33.04 -55.73 -32.58
C PHE A 215 31.52 -55.61 -32.68
N LYS A 216 30.94 -54.49 -32.24
CA LYS A 216 29.48 -54.31 -32.13
C LYS A 216 28.73 -54.76 -33.38
N ALA A 217 29.11 -54.27 -34.57
CA ALA A 217 28.49 -54.61 -35.86
C ALA A 217 28.42 -56.12 -36.21
N GLY A 218 29.17 -57.00 -35.53
CA GLY A 218 29.03 -58.46 -35.67
C GLY A 218 27.84 -59.05 -34.89
N ILE A 219 27.30 -58.30 -33.94
CA ILE A 219 26.14 -58.66 -33.10
C ILE A 219 24.85 -58.25 -33.82
N ASP A 220 24.79 -57.02 -34.32
CA ASP A 220 23.70 -56.47 -35.16
C ASP A 220 23.33 -57.47 -36.30
N ILE A 221 24.34 -57.90 -37.08
CA ILE A 221 24.22 -58.87 -38.18
C ILE A 221 23.79 -60.28 -37.68
N GLY A 222 24.06 -60.60 -36.42
CA GLY A 222 23.59 -61.82 -35.77
C GLY A 222 22.10 -61.77 -35.46
N PHE A 223 21.62 -60.65 -34.90
CA PHE A 223 20.19 -60.43 -34.62
C PHE A 223 19.36 -60.34 -35.91
N GLU A 224 19.85 -59.67 -36.96
CA GLU A 224 19.19 -59.67 -38.28
C GLU A 224 19.01 -61.09 -38.84
N LYS A 225 20.03 -61.96 -38.72
CA LYS A 225 19.94 -63.37 -39.15
C LYS A 225 18.97 -64.20 -38.29
N LEU A 226 18.82 -63.86 -37.01
CA LEU A 226 17.87 -64.49 -36.10
C LEU A 226 16.41 -64.06 -36.40
N VAL A 227 16.20 -62.86 -36.96
CA VAL A 227 14.91 -62.49 -37.56
C VAL A 227 14.67 -63.27 -38.86
N GLN A 228 15.65 -63.30 -39.77
CA GLN A 228 15.53 -63.99 -41.07
C GLN A 228 15.28 -65.50 -40.94
N ASN A 229 15.83 -66.17 -39.92
CA ASN A 229 15.63 -67.60 -39.68
C ASN A 229 14.41 -67.92 -38.77
N GLY A 230 13.66 -66.90 -38.33
CA GLY A 230 12.45 -67.05 -37.51
C GLY A 230 12.70 -67.42 -36.05
N ALA A 231 13.93 -67.27 -35.54
CA ALA A 231 14.21 -67.35 -34.11
C ALA A 231 13.71 -66.11 -33.35
N ILE A 232 13.61 -64.97 -34.03
CA ILE A 232 12.97 -63.73 -33.56
C ILE A 232 11.87 -63.37 -34.57
N LYS A 233 10.68 -63.05 -34.08
CA LYS A 233 9.54 -62.59 -34.87
C LYS A 233 9.06 -61.24 -34.34
N ILE A 234 8.95 -60.25 -35.22
CA ILE A 234 8.44 -58.92 -34.91
C ILE A 234 7.11 -58.73 -35.63
N GLU A 235 6.09 -58.29 -34.91
CA GLU A 235 4.75 -58.01 -35.40
C GLU A 235 4.37 -56.56 -35.04
N VAL A 236 4.53 -55.64 -35.99
CA VAL A 236 3.99 -54.28 -35.88
C VAL A 236 2.50 -54.34 -36.24
N THR A 237 1.63 -54.07 -35.28
CA THR A 237 0.17 -54.15 -35.46
C THR A 237 -0.45 -52.83 -35.92
N ASN A 238 0.23 -51.71 -35.69
CA ASN A 238 -0.25 -50.36 -36.02
C ASN A 238 0.79 -49.59 -36.87
N PHE A 239 0.57 -49.56 -38.18
CA PHE A 239 1.41 -48.85 -39.15
C PHE A 239 0.57 -48.19 -40.25
N THR A 240 1.10 -47.08 -40.78
CA THR A 240 0.43 -46.20 -41.74
C THR A 240 0.90 -46.40 -43.19
N THR A 241 2.15 -46.85 -43.37
CA THR A 241 2.77 -47.15 -44.67
C THR A 241 3.78 -48.29 -44.54
N GLU A 242 4.27 -48.85 -45.64
CA GLU A 242 5.39 -49.79 -45.60
C GLU A 242 6.69 -49.19 -45.05
N GLY A 243 6.91 -47.88 -45.21
CA GLY A 243 8.06 -47.18 -44.65
C GLY A 243 7.99 -47.14 -43.13
N ASP A 244 6.88 -46.60 -42.60
CA ASP A 244 6.55 -46.58 -41.16
C ASP A 244 6.64 -47.99 -40.55
N LYS A 245 6.13 -49.02 -41.25
CA LYS A 245 6.27 -50.43 -40.79
C LYS A 245 7.73 -50.87 -40.65
N LYS A 246 8.58 -50.59 -41.64
CA LYS A 246 10.00 -50.99 -41.64
C LYS A 246 10.82 -50.21 -40.60
N GLU A 247 10.52 -48.93 -40.39
CA GLU A 247 11.14 -48.13 -39.33
C GLU A 247 10.77 -48.65 -37.94
N LYS A 248 9.49 -49.00 -37.72
CA LYS A 248 8.99 -49.62 -36.48
C LYS A 248 9.55 -51.02 -36.24
N GLU A 249 9.65 -51.85 -37.29
CA GLU A 249 10.29 -53.18 -37.23
C GLU A 249 11.77 -53.07 -36.86
N LYS A 250 12.50 -52.09 -37.43
CA LYS A 250 13.89 -51.84 -37.06
C LYS A 250 14.03 -51.35 -35.62
N TRP A 251 13.25 -50.35 -35.21
CA TRP A 251 13.28 -49.85 -33.83
C TRP A 251 13.03 -50.97 -32.81
N ALA A 252 12.07 -51.85 -33.11
CA ALA A 252 11.75 -53.00 -32.27
C ALA A 252 12.90 -54.02 -32.19
N LEU A 253 13.60 -54.29 -33.30
CA LEU A 253 14.78 -55.16 -33.30
C LEU A 253 15.92 -54.54 -32.47
N ASP A 254 16.22 -53.26 -32.71
CA ASP A 254 17.25 -52.52 -32.00
C ASP A 254 16.94 -52.47 -30.48
N PHE A 255 15.67 -52.28 -30.09
CA PHE A 255 15.23 -52.33 -28.69
C PHE A 255 15.39 -53.73 -28.07
N PHE A 256 15.01 -54.79 -28.78
CA PHE A 256 15.13 -56.17 -28.30
C PHE A 256 16.59 -56.59 -28.12
N GLU A 257 17.46 -56.26 -29.09
CA GLU A 257 18.89 -56.50 -29.00
C GLU A 257 19.50 -55.84 -27.76
N ASN A 258 19.28 -54.53 -27.58
CA ASN A 258 19.81 -53.82 -26.40
C ASN A 258 19.24 -54.37 -25.09
N SER A 259 18.00 -54.86 -25.07
CA SER A 259 17.39 -55.47 -23.88
C SER A 259 18.07 -56.79 -23.51
N ILE A 260 18.22 -57.72 -24.47
CA ILE A 260 18.84 -59.03 -24.25
C ILE A 260 20.34 -58.90 -23.94
N LEU A 261 21.06 -57.98 -24.60
CA LEU A 261 22.48 -57.75 -24.33
C LEU A 261 22.71 -57.26 -22.89
N ASN A 262 21.88 -56.35 -22.38
CA ASN A 262 21.97 -55.87 -20.99
C ASN A 262 21.55 -56.93 -19.95
N GLU A 263 20.67 -57.87 -20.30
CA GLU A 263 20.30 -58.98 -19.41
C GLU A 263 21.42 -60.04 -19.33
N TRP A 264 22.04 -60.39 -20.47
CA TRP A 264 22.99 -61.51 -20.56
C TRP A 264 24.44 -61.13 -20.29
N PHE A 265 24.83 -59.86 -20.48
CA PHE A 265 26.21 -59.39 -20.29
C PHE A 265 26.26 -58.27 -19.25
N LYS A 266 27.11 -58.44 -18.22
CA LYS A 266 27.39 -57.40 -17.21
C LYS A 266 28.79 -56.82 -17.34
N PRO A 267 28.99 -55.52 -17.08
CA PRO A 267 30.31 -54.88 -17.08
C PRO A 267 30.97 -54.88 -15.66
N THR A 268 32.31 -54.76 -15.53
CA THR A 268 33.18 -54.98 -14.32
C THR A 268 34.55 -54.18 -14.18
N LEU A 269 34.65 -52.88 -14.50
CA LEU A 269 35.88 -52.02 -14.59
C LEU A 269 35.63 -50.49 -14.57
N SER A 270 36.15 -49.85 -13.54
CA SER A 270 35.76 -48.61 -12.85
C SER A 270 35.90 -47.21 -13.51
N PRO A 271 34.83 -46.36 -13.54
CA PRO A 271 34.90 -44.91 -13.81
C PRO A 271 35.61 -44.02 -12.75
N GLY A 272 36.62 -44.52 -12.04
CA GLY A 272 37.33 -43.78 -10.99
C GLY A 272 38.84 -43.53 -11.24
N GLU A 273 39.48 -44.33 -12.11
CA GLU A 273 40.96 -44.31 -12.29
C GLU A 273 41.35 -44.03 -13.75
N LEU A 274 41.26 -42.77 -14.19
CA LEU A 274 41.79 -42.30 -15.47
C LEU A 274 42.60 -40.98 -15.30
N PRO A 275 43.77 -40.83 -15.95
CA PRO A 275 44.53 -39.57 -15.92
C PRO A 275 43.77 -38.38 -16.54
N GLY A 276 43.94 -37.19 -15.95
CA GLY A 276 43.06 -36.03 -16.19
C GLY A 276 42.96 -35.52 -17.63
N ASP A 277 43.97 -35.72 -18.46
CA ASP A 277 43.99 -35.27 -19.88
C ASP A 277 42.95 -36.00 -20.76
N LEU A 278 42.39 -37.13 -20.27
CA LEU A 278 41.27 -37.83 -20.92
C LEU A 278 39.90 -37.38 -20.41
N ALA A 279 39.80 -36.91 -19.16
CA ALA A 279 38.55 -36.43 -18.58
C ALA A 279 38.10 -35.11 -19.24
N GLN A 280 39.04 -34.18 -19.43
CA GLN A 280 38.77 -32.86 -20.00
C GLN A 280 38.25 -32.95 -21.46
N LYS A 281 38.67 -33.98 -22.21
CA LYS A 281 38.19 -34.27 -23.58
C LYS A 281 36.78 -34.87 -23.64
N LEU A 282 36.27 -35.41 -22.54
CA LEU A 282 34.88 -35.89 -22.41
C LEU A 282 33.91 -34.79 -21.94
N GLU A 283 34.39 -33.81 -21.18
CA GLU A 283 33.58 -32.63 -20.82
C GLU A 283 33.32 -31.68 -21.99
N ASP A 284 34.26 -31.52 -22.92
CA ASP A 284 34.02 -30.69 -24.12
C ASP A 284 33.07 -31.39 -25.12
N SER A 285 33.21 -32.70 -25.32
CA SER A 285 32.31 -33.48 -26.21
C SER A 285 30.88 -33.62 -25.68
N THR A 286 30.62 -33.30 -24.40
CA THR A 286 29.27 -33.19 -23.83
C THR A 286 28.69 -31.76 -23.86
N LYS A 287 29.48 -30.74 -24.23
CA LYS A 287 29.01 -29.36 -24.40
C LYS A 287 28.58 -29.03 -25.84
N GLU A 288 29.25 -29.57 -26.86
CA GLU A 288 28.83 -29.37 -28.27
C GLU A 288 27.42 -29.90 -28.57
N ASN A 289 27.03 -31.00 -27.91
CA ASN A 289 25.76 -31.69 -28.16
C ASN A 289 24.54 -31.05 -27.45
N LYS A 290 24.67 -29.81 -26.98
CA LYS A 290 23.54 -28.99 -26.47
C LYS A 290 23.39 -27.64 -27.20
N SER A 291 24.08 -27.46 -28.32
CA SER A 291 24.08 -26.20 -29.09
C SER A 291 24.22 -26.38 -30.62
N SER A 292 23.67 -27.46 -31.20
CA SER A 292 23.68 -27.64 -32.67
C SER A 292 22.60 -28.60 -33.22
N SER A 293 21.33 -28.18 -33.24
CA SER A 293 20.29 -28.90 -34.01
C SER A 293 19.23 -28.01 -34.68
N GLU A 294 19.60 -26.80 -35.12
CA GLU A 294 18.77 -26.05 -36.07
C GLU A 294 19.61 -25.38 -37.17
N ASN A 295 19.18 -25.59 -38.42
CA ASN A 295 19.58 -24.95 -39.68
C ASN A 295 21.07 -24.80 -40.05
N LYS A 296 21.51 -25.59 -41.04
CA LYS A 296 22.60 -25.21 -41.95
C LYS A 296 22.21 -25.45 -43.42
N SER A 297 21.83 -24.37 -44.08
CA SER A 297 21.57 -24.26 -45.52
C SER A 297 22.17 -22.91 -45.96
N SER A 298 23.46 -22.84 -46.30
CA SER A 298 24.06 -23.20 -47.60
C SER A 298 24.01 -22.07 -48.63
N SER A 299 24.99 -21.17 -48.57
CA SER A 299 25.42 -20.32 -49.69
C SER A 299 26.92 -20.02 -49.57
N GLU A 300 27.61 -20.05 -50.70
CA GLU A 300 29.03 -19.69 -50.80
C GLU A 300 29.15 -18.34 -51.54
N ASN A 301 29.97 -17.40 -51.05
CA ASN A 301 31.25 -17.07 -51.72
C ASN A 301 32.08 -15.96 -51.06
N LYS A 302 33.39 -16.23 -51.02
CA LYS A 302 34.56 -15.37 -51.28
C LYS A 302 34.51 -13.83 -51.15
N SER A 303 35.63 -13.37 -50.57
CA SER A 303 36.43 -12.17 -50.92
C SER A 303 35.90 -10.81 -50.45
N SER A 304 36.75 -9.81 -50.17
CA SER A 304 38.18 -9.79 -49.80
C SER A 304 38.59 -8.36 -49.43
N SER A 305 39.70 -8.20 -48.70
CA SER A 305 40.54 -6.97 -48.64
C SER A 305 39.86 -5.69 -48.09
N GLU A 306 40.55 -4.68 -47.56
CA GLU A 306 41.90 -4.53 -46.99
C GLU A 306 41.93 -3.18 -46.23
N ASN A 307 42.84 -3.02 -45.25
CA ASN A 307 43.46 -1.72 -44.88
C ASN A 307 42.52 -0.59 -44.34
N LYS A 308 42.94 0.39 -43.53
CA LYS A 308 44.17 0.54 -42.72
C LYS A 308 43.97 1.57 -41.60
N SER A 309 44.52 1.28 -40.42
CA SER A 309 45.13 2.27 -39.50
C SER A 309 44.19 3.34 -38.89
N SER A 310 44.59 4.15 -37.90
CA SER A 310 45.91 4.29 -37.26
C SER A 310 45.79 4.66 -35.76
N SER A 311 46.85 4.36 -35.00
CA SER A 311 47.48 5.21 -33.97
C SER A 311 46.67 5.84 -32.80
N GLU A 312 47.18 5.89 -31.55
CA GLU A 312 48.39 5.32 -30.94
C GLU A 312 48.33 5.50 -29.39
N ASN A 313 49.21 4.78 -28.66
CA ASN A 313 49.95 5.15 -27.43
C ASN A 313 49.30 6.05 -26.32
N LYS A 314 49.53 5.82 -25.02
CA LYS A 314 50.34 4.86 -24.22
C LYS A 314 49.72 4.81 -22.80
N SER A 315 49.86 3.76 -21.97
CA SER A 315 51.02 3.46 -21.10
C SER A 315 51.56 4.68 -20.31
N SER A 316 51.94 4.60 -19.03
CA SER A 316 51.96 3.54 -18.01
C SER A 316 52.13 4.26 -16.63
N SER A 317 52.43 3.72 -15.44
CA SER A 317 52.95 2.40 -15.03
C SER A 317 52.71 2.17 -13.52
N GLU A 318 52.36 0.93 -13.16
CA GLU A 318 53.04 0.08 -12.15
C GLU A 318 53.49 0.64 -10.78
N ASN A 319 52.93 0.07 -9.69
CA ASN A 319 53.56 -0.91 -8.78
C ASN A 319 52.54 -1.27 -7.65
N LYS A 320 52.38 -2.49 -7.09
CA LYS A 320 53.30 -3.49 -6.50
C LYS A 320 54.06 -2.97 -5.26
N SER A 321 54.23 -3.70 -4.15
CA SER A 321 53.98 -5.12 -3.85
C SER A 321 53.83 -5.37 -2.32
N SER A 322 53.21 -6.50 -1.93
CA SER A 322 53.50 -7.36 -0.76
C SER A 322 53.91 -6.76 0.60
N SER A 323 53.37 -7.24 1.72
CA SER A 323 53.88 -8.51 2.31
C SER A 323 53.01 -9.11 3.41
N GLU A 324 53.16 -10.43 3.63
CA GLU A 324 52.53 -11.20 4.71
C GLU A 324 53.37 -11.18 6.01
N SER A 325 52.74 -11.52 7.15
CA SER A 325 53.37 -12.37 8.20
C SER A 325 52.32 -13.03 9.12
N LYS A 326 52.67 -14.17 9.74
CA LYS A 326 51.74 -15.08 10.42
C LYS A 326 52.18 -15.47 11.85
N SER A 327 51.29 -15.34 12.83
CA SER A 327 51.10 -16.26 13.99
C SER A 327 49.96 -15.73 14.87
N LYS A 328 49.00 -16.48 15.46
CA LYS A 328 48.85 -17.87 15.99
C LYS A 328 49.37 -18.14 17.41
N THR A 329 48.54 -17.78 18.40
CA THR A 329 48.23 -18.50 19.68
C THR A 329 47.12 -17.68 20.40
N ALA A 330 46.25 -18.20 21.28
CA ALA A 330 45.63 -19.53 21.46
C ALA A 330 44.40 -19.38 22.41
N GLY A 331 43.46 -20.33 22.43
CA GLY A 331 42.28 -20.31 23.33
C GLY A 331 40.95 -20.22 22.57
N SER A 332 40.50 -21.26 21.85
CA SER A 332 39.90 -22.51 22.39
C SER A 332 38.43 -22.36 22.81
N SER A 333 37.52 -22.44 21.82
CA SER A 333 36.11 -22.75 22.05
C SER A 333 35.87 -24.26 22.00
N SER A 334 35.01 -24.77 22.89
CA SER A 334 34.56 -26.17 22.90
C SER A 334 33.13 -26.25 23.46
N ALA A 335 32.28 -27.04 22.81
CA ALA A 335 30.94 -27.34 23.30
C ALA A 335 30.93 -28.67 24.06
N SER A 336 29.98 -28.88 24.98
CA SER A 336 29.09 -30.07 25.00
C SER A 336 28.09 -30.05 26.17
N ALA A 337 27.09 -30.92 26.05
CA ALA A 337 26.34 -31.63 27.11
C ALA A 337 25.42 -30.84 28.07
N ALA A 338 24.15 -31.25 28.07
CA ALA A 338 23.23 -31.13 29.21
C ALA A 338 23.25 -32.42 30.07
N PRO A 339 22.79 -32.37 31.33
CA PRO A 339 22.45 -33.58 32.09
C PRO A 339 20.97 -33.66 32.53
N LYS A 340 20.36 -34.82 32.29
CA LYS A 340 19.40 -35.47 33.23
C LYS A 340 20.20 -36.53 34.00
N GLY A 341 19.83 -37.02 35.19
CA GLY A 341 18.68 -36.78 36.07
C GLY A 341 18.56 -37.94 37.10
N GLY A 342 17.52 -37.94 37.93
CA GLY A 342 17.16 -39.05 38.85
C GLY A 342 16.19 -38.54 39.93
N ALA A 343 14.97 -39.06 40.15
CA ALA A 343 14.44 -40.43 40.30
C ALA A 343 14.65 -40.99 41.73
N SER A 344 13.67 -41.62 42.41
CA SER A 344 12.24 -41.89 42.09
C SER A 344 11.38 -41.56 43.36
N ILE A 345 10.26 -42.13 43.82
CA ILE A 345 9.35 -43.29 43.58
C ILE A 345 7.98 -42.91 44.27
N THR A 346 6.78 -43.50 44.10
CA THR A 346 6.26 -44.71 43.39
C THR A 346 4.76 -44.51 43.03
N ALA A 347 4.24 -45.34 42.11
CA ALA A 347 2.90 -45.98 42.05
C ALA A 347 1.57 -45.25 42.42
N GLY A 348 0.52 -45.52 41.61
CA GLY A 348 -0.90 -45.50 42.03
C GLY A 348 -1.33 -46.80 42.75
N PRO A 349 -2.62 -47.18 42.85
CA PRO A 349 -3.66 -46.97 41.82
C PRO A 349 -5.06 -46.52 42.32
N LEU A 350 -6.00 -46.34 41.39
CA LEU A 350 -7.44 -46.46 41.63
C LEU A 350 -7.82 -47.93 41.90
N PRO A 351 -8.83 -48.18 42.75
CA PRO A 351 -9.93 -49.05 42.30
C PRO A 351 -11.32 -48.51 42.70
N GLY A 352 -12.33 -48.86 41.91
CA GLY A 352 -13.69 -48.33 42.07
C GLY A 352 -14.63 -49.12 42.99
N SER A 353 -15.78 -48.49 43.27
CA SER A 353 -17.09 -49.09 43.59
C SER A 353 -17.14 -50.30 44.54
N THR A 354 -17.37 -50.01 45.83
CA THR A 354 -18.40 -50.71 46.63
C THR A 354 -19.16 -49.65 47.42
N GLY A 355 -20.45 -49.87 47.74
CA GLY A 355 -21.27 -48.85 48.40
C GLY A 355 -22.39 -49.41 49.25
N GLY A 356 -23.13 -48.52 49.93
CA GLY A 356 -24.42 -48.85 50.54
C GLY A 356 -24.71 -48.16 51.89
N ARG A 357 -25.91 -47.55 51.96
CA ARG A 357 -26.60 -46.98 53.15
C ARG A 357 -25.94 -45.74 53.78
N GLY A 358 -26.66 -44.69 54.17
CA GLY A 358 -28.10 -44.36 54.02
C GLY A 358 -28.27 -42.82 53.99
N ASN A 359 -29.43 -42.25 53.73
CA ASN A 359 -30.77 -42.65 54.19
C ASN A 359 -31.85 -42.55 53.08
N LYS A 360 -33.05 -43.10 53.35
CA LYS A 360 -34.22 -43.06 52.45
C LYS A 360 -35.05 -41.80 52.73
N GLY A 361 -35.57 -41.15 51.68
CA GLY A 361 -36.40 -39.95 51.82
C GLY A 361 -37.87 -40.22 52.15
N THR A 362 -38.60 -39.13 52.42
CA THR A 362 -40.08 -39.02 52.45
C THR A 362 -40.47 -37.69 51.80
N ASP A 363 -41.60 -37.69 51.10
CA ASP A 363 -42.00 -36.67 50.14
C ASP A 363 -42.49 -35.35 50.78
N THR A 364 -42.30 -34.24 50.07
CA THR A 364 -43.38 -33.25 49.86
C THR A 364 -43.25 -32.57 48.50
N ASP A 365 -44.29 -32.81 47.68
CA ASP A 365 -44.81 -31.92 46.63
C ASP A 365 -43.98 -31.63 45.37
N GLY A 366 -44.68 -31.46 44.25
CA GLY A 366 -44.10 -31.37 42.91
C GLY A 366 -44.58 -30.14 42.13
N SER A 367 -43.80 -29.07 42.14
CA SER A 367 -44.01 -27.95 41.21
C SER A 367 -43.19 -28.15 39.93
N THR A 368 -43.86 -28.20 38.77
CA THR A 368 -43.19 -28.14 37.45
C THR A 368 -43.07 -26.71 36.96
N ASP A 369 -42.59 -25.83 37.83
CA ASP A 369 -42.25 -24.43 37.54
C ASP A 369 -41.16 -24.35 36.46
N VAL A 370 -41.54 -24.02 35.22
CA VAL A 370 -40.59 -23.93 34.10
C VAL A 370 -39.74 -22.66 34.26
N ARG A 371 -38.50 -22.82 34.71
CA ARG A 371 -37.50 -21.75 34.84
C ARG A 371 -37.36 -20.98 33.52
N LYS A 372 -37.79 -19.72 33.53
CA LYS A 372 -37.54 -18.79 32.44
C LYS A 372 -36.08 -18.31 32.45
N PRO A 373 -35.43 -18.13 31.29
CA PRO A 373 -34.07 -17.57 31.23
C PRO A 373 -34.07 -16.11 31.73
N ALA A 374 -32.91 -15.64 32.20
CA ALA A 374 -32.73 -14.21 32.43
C ALA A 374 -32.61 -13.48 31.08
N ARG A 375 -32.86 -12.17 31.08
CA ARG A 375 -32.72 -11.30 29.91
C ARG A 375 -32.01 -10.01 30.28
N LEU A 376 -30.94 -9.70 29.56
CA LEU A 376 -30.30 -8.37 29.58
C LEU A 376 -31.06 -7.39 28.69
N GLU A 377 -31.23 -6.17 29.16
CA GLU A 377 -31.81 -5.04 28.43
C GLU A 377 -30.93 -3.80 28.64
N LYS A 378 -30.36 -3.24 27.57
CA LYS A 378 -29.62 -1.97 27.61
C LYS A 378 -30.63 -0.83 27.75
N LYS A 379 -30.41 0.09 28.69
CA LYS A 379 -31.31 1.22 29.01
C LYS A 379 -30.80 2.56 28.50
N SER A 380 -29.49 2.75 28.49
CA SER A 380 -28.85 3.90 27.84
C SER A 380 -27.38 3.60 27.53
N THR A 381 -26.87 4.31 26.53
CA THR A 381 -25.46 4.30 26.14
C THR A 381 -25.01 5.74 25.91
N ASP A 382 -23.75 6.02 26.23
CA ASP A 382 -23.13 7.33 26.04
C ASP A 382 -21.69 7.10 25.53
N PRO A 383 -21.36 7.44 24.28
CA PRO A 383 -22.26 7.95 23.25
C PRO A 383 -23.26 6.88 22.75
N ASP A 384 -24.34 7.33 22.11
CA ASP A 384 -25.33 6.51 21.39
C ASP A 384 -25.35 6.93 19.90
N PRO A 385 -25.10 6.03 18.93
CA PRO A 385 -24.72 4.62 19.09
C PRO A 385 -23.31 4.42 19.67
N LEU A 386 -23.11 3.28 20.33
CA LEU A 386 -21.81 2.91 20.91
C LEU A 386 -20.68 2.86 19.88
N PRO A 387 -19.43 3.24 20.26
CA PRO A 387 -18.29 3.12 19.36
C PRO A 387 -18.00 1.66 19.01
N LYS A 388 -17.53 1.41 17.78
CA LYS A 388 -17.32 0.06 17.24
C LYS A 388 -16.42 -0.79 18.15
N GLY A 389 -17.00 -1.87 18.69
CA GLY A 389 -16.32 -2.84 19.57
C GLY A 389 -16.70 -2.72 21.06
N TYR A 390 -17.33 -1.63 21.47
CA TYR A 390 -17.86 -1.46 22.83
C TYR A 390 -19.20 -2.17 22.95
N ASP A 391 -19.33 -3.08 23.92
CA ASP A 391 -20.53 -3.90 24.08
C ASP A 391 -20.67 -4.49 25.50
N ILE A 392 -21.90 -4.86 25.83
CA ILE A 392 -22.23 -5.75 26.95
C ILE A 392 -23.16 -6.85 26.43
N ARG A 393 -22.73 -8.10 26.59
CA ARG A 393 -23.42 -9.29 26.10
C ARG A 393 -23.80 -10.22 27.26
N HIS A 394 -24.86 -10.98 27.05
CA HIS A 394 -25.39 -11.95 27.99
C HIS A 394 -25.80 -13.20 27.21
N ASP A 395 -25.22 -14.33 27.57
CA ASP A 395 -25.60 -15.66 27.08
C ASP A 395 -26.37 -16.37 28.20
N PRO A 396 -27.71 -16.54 28.10
CA PRO A 396 -28.51 -17.01 29.23
C PRO A 396 -28.18 -18.43 29.68
N SER A 397 -27.90 -18.61 30.97
CA SER A 397 -27.61 -19.91 31.56
C SER A 397 -28.79 -20.87 31.43
N SER A 398 -28.53 -22.11 31.02
CA SER A 398 -29.55 -23.15 30.86
C SER A 398 -30.11 -23.69 32.19
N SER A 399 -29.36 -23.56 33.29
CA SER A 399 -29.76 -23.97 34.64
C SER A 399 -29.17 -23.06 35.72
N GLY A 400 -29.63 -23.21 36.98
CA GLY A 400 -29.19 -22.39 38.11
C GLY A 400 -29.63 -20.92 38.06
N ASP A 401 -29.25 -20.12 39.06
CA ASP A 401 -29.54 -18.68 39.07
C ASP A 401 -28.39 -17.81 38.56
N SER A 402 -27.17 -18.34 38.50
CA SER A 402 -25.99 -17.65 37.97
C SER A 402 -26.08 -17.37 36.47
N GLU A 403 -25.77 -16.15 36.08
CA GLU A 403 -25.76 -15.65 34.70
C GLU A 403 -24.39 -14.99 34.42
N VAL A 404 -23.90 -15.09 33.17
CA VAL A 404 -22.59 -14.56 32.79
C VAL A 404 -22.73 -13.41 31.79
N LEU A 405 -22.17 -12.26 32.15
CA LEU A 405 -22.08 -11.07 31.30
C LEU A 405 -20.66 -10.96 30.72
N THR A 406 -20.54 -10.64 29.44
CA THR A 406 -19.24 -10.38 28.77
C THR A 406 -19.14 -8.92 28.35
N ILE A 407 -18.05 -8.25 28.72
CA ILE A 407 -17.84 -6.80 28.56
C ILE A 407 -16.71 -6.55 27.54
N THR A 408 -17.01 -5.93 26.38
CA THR A 408 -16.05 -5.75 25.28
C THR A 408 -15.80 -4.29 24.93
N GLY A 409 -14.66 -3.99 24.30
CA GLY A 409 -14.20 -2.64 23.97
C GLY A 409 -13.37 -2.01 25.09
N GLY A 410 -12.62 -0.95 24.76
CA GLY A 410 -11.80 -0.16 25.68
C GLY A 410 -10.73 -0.90 26.50
N ASN A 411 -10.09 -0.16 27.41
CA ASN A 411 -9.25 -0.70 28.48
C ASN A 411 -9.88 -0.41 29.85
N ASN A 412 -9.58 -1.26 30.84
CA ASN A 412 -9.98 -1.13 32.25
C ASN A 412 -11.45 -0.69 32.50
N PRO A 413 -12.46 -1.44 32.01
CA PRO A 413 -13.86 -1.17 32.33
C PRO A 413 -14.13 -1.23 33.84
N LEU A 414 -14.66 -0.14 34.40
CA LEU A 414 -15.21 -0.11 35.75
C LEU A 414 -16.66 -0.60 35.70
N VAL A 415 -16.89 -1.86 36.07
CA VAL A 415 -18.22 -2.47 36.10
C VAL A 415 -18.82 -2.36 37.50
N LYS A 416 -20.10 -1.98 37.57
CA LYS A 416 -20.90 -1.89 38.79
C LYS A 416 -22.20 -2.69 38.66
N VAL A 417 -22.58 -3.35 39.75
CA VAL A 417 -23.86 -4.05 39.92
C VAL A 417 -24.57 -3.45 41.13
N ASP A 418 -25.77 -2.92 40.92
CA ASP A 418 -26.54 -2.12 41.90
C ASP A 418 -25.69 -0.99 42.56
N GLY A 419 -24.74 -0.44 41.80
CA GLY A 419 -23.79 0.60 42.25
C GLY A 419 -22.48 0.09 42.88
N ILE A 420 -22.42 -1.19 43.28
CA ILE A 420 -21.23 -1.84 43.87
C ILE A 420 -20.27 -2.25 42.76
N VAL A 421 -18.99 -1.88 42.86
CA VAL A 421 -17.95 -2.26 41.90
C VAL A 421 -17.72 -3.78 41.93
N GLN A 422 -17.68 -4.40 40.75
CA GLN A 422 -17.38 -5.82 40.57
C GLN A 422 -16.05 -6.00 39.82
N GLN A 423 -15.34 -7.07 40.12
CA GLN A 423 -14.16 -7.50 39.36
C GLN A 423 -14.59 -8.35 38.16
N LEU A 424 -13.79 -8.29 37.09
CA LEU A 424 -13.96 -9.16 35.92
C LEU A 424 -12.89 -10.26 35.92
N ASP A 425 -13.16 -11.37 35.26
CA ASP A 425 -12.14 -12.38 34.98
C ASP A 425 -11.19 -11.95 33.83
N ASN A 426 -10.17 -12.77 33.57
CA ASN A 426 -9.17 -12.52 32.52
C ASN A 426 -9.77 -12.52 31.09
N GLN A 427 -11.01 -13.00 30.91
CA GLN A 427 -11.79 -12.94 29.67
C GLN A 427 -12.79 -11.77 29.65
N ARG A 428 -12.71 -10.84 30.61
CA ARG A 428 -13.63 -9.69 30.81
C ARG A 428 -15.09 -10.09 31.06
N ARG A 429 -15.29 -11.20 31.77
CA ARG A 429 -16.62 -11.70 32.15
C ARG A 429 -16.94 -11.41 33.62
N LEU A 430 -18.22 -11.26 33.90
CA LEU A 430 -18.81 -11.08 35.23
C LEU A 430 -19.90 -12.14 35.44
N THR A 431 -19.75 -12.95 36.49
CA THR A 431 -20.78 -13.90 36.94
C THR A 431 -21.62 -13.27 38.04
N ILE A 432 -22.95 -13.33 37.92
CA ILE A 432 -23.90 -12.78 38.90
C ILE A 432 -25.12 -13.68 39.04
N ASP A 433 -25.57 -13.90 40.29
CA ASP A 433 -26.81 -14.64 40.55
C ASP A 433 -28.03 -13.74 40.36
N ILE A 434 -28.94 -14.18 39.49
CA ILE A 434 -30.25 -13.57 39.22
C ILE A 434 -31.35 -14.59 39.55
N PRO A 435 -31.82 -14.67 40.80
CA PRO A 435 -32.97 -15.51 41.17
C PRO A 435 -34.26 -15.15 40.42
N ALA A 436 -35.19 -16.10 40.34
CA ALA A 436 -36.51 -15.88 39.75
C ALA A 436 -37.27 -14.71 40.42
N GLY A 437 -37.82 -13.81 39.62
CA GLY A 437 -38.48 -12.59 40.07
C GLY A 437 -37.54 -11.42 40.40
N SER A 438 -36.22 -11.58 40.25
CA SER A 438 -35.24 -10.52 40.57
C SER A 438 -34.72 -9.77 39.34
N SER A 439 -34.13 -8.60 39.60
CA SER A 439 -33.41 -7.79 38.61
C SER A 439 -32.19 -7.11 39.23
N LYS A 440 -31.17 -6.83 38.41
CA LYS A 440 -29.94 -6.12 38.77
C LYS A 440 -29.65 -5.00 37.78
N LYS A 441 -29.28 -3.82 38.28
CA LYS A 441 -28.79 -2.72 37.45
C LYS A 441 -27.29 -2.89 37.21
N ILE A 442 -26.89 -2.93 35.95
CA ILE A 442 -25.50 -2.99 35.51
C ILE A 442 -25.09 -1.61 34.98
N THR A 443 -23.89 -1.17 35.34
CA THR A 443 -23.28 0.03 34.77
C THR A 443 -21.82 -0.27 34.43
N VAL A 444 -21.45 -0.09 33.16
CA VAL A 444 -20.07 -0.23 32.67
C VAL A 444 -19.58 1.17 32.31
N ASN A 445 -18.54 1.64 32.98
CA ASN A 445 -17.86 2.90 32.66
C ASN A 445 -16.44 2.61 32.14
N TYR A 446 -16.13 3.13 30.95
CA TYR A 446 -14.79 3.26 30.41
C TYR A 446 -14.34 4.69 30.61
N PRO A 447 -13.47 5.00 31.60
CA PRO A 447 -12.91 6.34 31.71
C PRO A 447 -12.08 6.64 30.46
N SER A 448 -12.17 7.87 29.96
CA SER A 448 -11.24 8.37 28.95
C SER A 448 -9.81 8.18 29.45
N SER A 449 -8.99 7.50 28.66
CA SER A 449 -7.55 7.47 28.92
C SER A 449 -6.97 8.88 28.71
N PRO A 450 -5.90 9.29 29.42
CA PRO A 450 -5.26 10.58 29.18
C PRO A 450 -4.55 10.59 27.82
N ASP A 451 -4.50 11.77 27.18
CA ASP A 451 -3.65 12.00 26.01
C ASP A 451 -2.22 11.54 26.29
N ILE A 452 -1.60 10.86 25.32
CA ILE A 452 -0.20 10.42 25.43
C ILE A 452 0.68 11.25 24.50
N ASN A 453 1.87 11.62 24.98
CA ASN A 453 2.87 12.30 24.17
C ASN A 453 3.64 11.27 23.35
N GLU A 454 3.60 11.40 22.03
CA GLU A 454 4.42 10.61 21.10
C GLU A 454 5.52 11.50 20.51
N THR A 455 6.70 10.93 20.24
CA THR A 455 7.87 11.67 19.72
C THR A 455 8.27 11.12 18.37
N PHE A 456 8.02 11.87 17.30
CA PHE A 456 8.59 11.57 15.98
C PHE A 456 10.08 11.96 15.97
N ASN A 457 10.94 11.01 15.62
CA ASN A 457 12.38 11.26 15.46
C ASN A 457 12.70 11.42 13.97
N LEU A 458 13.01 12.65 13.57
CA LEU A 458 13.48 12.97 12.23
C LEU A 458 15.02 12.95 12.26
N PHE A 459 15.60 11.84 11.85
CA PHE A 459 17.05 11.65 11.82
C PHE A 459 17.68 12.34 10.60
N PHE A 460 19.00 12.52 10.65
CA PHE A 460 19.84 13.10 9.61
C PHE A 460 21.20 12.40 9.63
N ASP A 461 21.87 12.31 8.48
CA ASP A 461 23.27 11.89 8.49
C ASP A 461 24.08 12.91 9.33
N CYS A 462 25.04 12.44 10.14
CA CYS A 462 25.55 13.26 11.24
C CYS A 462 26.24 14.58 10.86
N GLY A 463 26.68 14.76 9.60
CA GLY A 463 27.19 16.04 9.07
C GLY A 463 26.17 16.91 8.31
N LYS A 464 24.87 16.54 8.32
CA LYS A 464 23.80 17.17 7.53
C LYS A 464 22.66 17.74 8.40
N PRO A 465 21.96 18.80 7.95
CA PRO A 465 22.18 19.52 6.69
C PRO A 465 23.48 20.33 6.65
N SER A 466 24.11 20.40 5.48
CA SER A 466 25.37 21.12 5.26
C SER A 466 25.18 22.64 5.32
N GLU A 467 26.14 23.35 5.91
CA GLU A 467 26.12 24.83 6.03
C GLU A 467 26.29 25.53 4.68
N GLN A 468 27.16 24.98 3.81
CA GLN A 468 27.44 25.54 2.50
C GLN A 468 26.18 25.51 1.62
N GLY A 469 25.68 26.69 1.23
CA GLY A 469 24.46 26.81 0.44
C GLY A 469 23.17 26.61 1.23
N TRP A 470 23.21 26.61 2.56
CA TRP A 470 21.99 26.63 3.38
C TRP A 470 21.34 28.02 3.37
N SER A 471 20.03 28.08 3.15
CA SER A 471 19.23 29.28 3.38
C SER A 471 17.75 28.91 3.52
N THR A 472 17.10 29.43 4.55
CA THR A 472 15.65 29.35 4.75
C THR A 472 14.91 30.53 4.13
N TRP A 473 15.60 31.65 3.86
CA TRP A 473 15.06 32.80 3.14
C TRP A 473 16.16 33.63 2.43
N PRO A 474 16.13 33.77 1.08
CA PRO A 474 15.32 32.99 0.15
C PRO A 474 15.65 31.50 0.27
N GLN A 475 14.66 30.62 0.05
CA GLN A 475 14.85 29.18 0.25
C GLN A 475 15.89 28.61 -0.73
N SER A 476 16.94 27.95 -0.22
CA SER A 476 17.93 27.30 -1.08
C SER A 476 17.48 25.92 -1.55
N LYS A 477 18.04 25.44 -2.67
CA LYS A 477 17.76 24.10 -3.20
C LYS A 477 17.92 22.98 -2.18
N SER A 478 18.93 23.08 -1.31
CA SER A 478 19.17 22.08 -0.27
C SER A 478 18.02 22.09 0.75
N TYR A 479 17.63 23.26 1.26
CA TYR A 479 16.50 23.39 2.19
C TYR A 479 15.19 22.89 1.56
N THR A 480 14.84 23.36 0.35
CA THR A 480 13.65 22.87 -0.37
C THR A 480 13.70 21.37 -0.66
N GLY A 481 14.90 20.80 -0.82
CA GLY A 481 15.10 19.36 -0.99
C GLY A 481 14.58 18.57 0.22
N TYR A 482 14.96 18.94 1.44
CA TYR A 482 14.38 18.32 2.65
C TYR A 482 12.86 18.55 2.73
N LEU A 483 12.37 19.75 2.38
CA LEU A 483 10.92 20.03 2.41
C LEU A 483 10.14 19.21 1.39
N ASN A 484 10.73 18.86 0.25
CA ASN A 484 10.11 18.08 -0.83
C ASN A 484 10.39 16.58 -0.73
N ASN A 485 10.98 16.11 0.39
CA ASN A 485 11.40 14.72 0.60
C ASN A 485 12.47 14.21 -0.40
N THR A 486 13.19 15.13 -1.04
CA THR A 486 14.27 14.88 -2.00
C THR A 486 15.51 15.69 -1.60
N PRO A 487 16.16 15.38 -0.46
CA PRO A 487 17.31 16.15 0.02
C PRO A 487 18.46 16.11 -0.99
N ASP A 488 19.07 17.28 -1.24
CA ASP A 488 20.25 17.45 -2.09
C ASP A 488 21.32 18.24 -1.31
N PRO A 489 22.50 17.66 -1.01
CA PRO A 489 22.89 16.26 -1.28
C PRO A 489 22.07 15.25 -0.46
N GLN A 490 21.84 14.06 -1.04
CA GLN A 490 21.02 12.98 -0.47
C GLN A 490 21.38 12.66 0.98
N ASP A 491 20.43 12.77 1.91
CA ASP A 491 20.54 12.37 3.32
C ASP A 491 19.86 11.00 3.53
N GLY A 492 20.63 10.01 4.00
CA GLY A 492 20.16 8.64 4.15
C GLY A 492 19.26 8.44 5.38
N ALA A 493 19.72 8.89 6.55
CA ALA A 493 18.95 8.74 7.79
C ALA A 493 17.65 9.56 7.79
N PHE A 494 17.62 10.71 7.12
CA PHE A 494 16.40 11.48 6.86
C PHE A 494 15.41 10.66 6.03
N LEU A 495 15.86 10.10 4.90
CA LEU A 495 15.02 9.27 4.02
C LEU A 495 14.63 7.92 4.63
N GLU A 496 15.21 7.51 5.76
CA GLU A 496 14.79 6.32 6.50
C GLU A 496 13.86 6.60 7.70
N SER A 497 13.68 7.87 8.09
CA SER A 497 12.87 8.28 9.24
C SER A 497 11.38 7.92 9.10
N THR A 498 10.76 7.40 10.16
CA THR A 498 9.39 6.84 10.18
C THR A 498 8.57 7.27 11.38
N ALA A 499 7.24 7.11 11.29
CA ALA A 499 6.32 7.35 12.41
C ALA A 499 6.54 6.33 13.56
N PRO A 500 6.49 6.75 14.85
CA PRO A 500 6.91 5.88 15.97
C PRO A 500 6.03 4.65 16.21
N SER A 501 4.74 4.74 15.86
CA SER A 501 3.82 3.61 15.90
C SER A 501 2.74 3.73 14.83
N GLY A 502 2.18 2.60 14.38
CA GLY A 502 1.12 2.54 13.37
C GLY A 502 1.59 2.49 11.90
N GLY A 503 2.90 2.56 11.62
CA GLY A 503 3.51 1.97 10.42
C GLY A 503 2.95 2.40 9.06
N SER A 504 2.67 3.69 8.83
CA SER A 504 2.42 4.19 7.47
C SER A 504 3.72 4.11 6.65
N GLY A 505 3.70 3.52 5.45
CA GLY A 505 4.90 3.27 4.63
C GLY A 505 5.64 4.49 4.07
N PHE A 506 5.26 5.71 4.47
CA PHE A 506 5.94 6.95 4.14
C PHE A 506 7.29 7.09 4.87
N LYS A 507 8.13 7.99 4.37
CA LYS A 507 9.48 8.26 4.88
C LYS A 507 9.79 9.75 4.98
N GLY A 508 10.76 10.12 5.82
CA GLY A 508 11.28 11.49 5.92
C GLY A 508 10.21 12.55 6.16
N ALA A 509 10.16 13.57 5.28
CA ALA A 509 9.18 14.65 5.35
C ALA A 509 7.73 14.14 5.21
N GLU A 510 7.48 13.15 4.36
CA GLU A 510 6.14 12.58 4.19
C GLU A 510 5.69 11.82 5.43
N ALA A 511 6.59 11.09 6.11
CA ALA A 511 6.28 10.41 7.36
C ALA A 511 5.90 11.39 8.47
N LEU A 512 6.65 12.49 8.62
CA LEU A 512 6.35 13.53 9.61
C LEU A 512 5.02 14.23 9.29
N ARG A 513 4.79 14.61 8.03
CA ARG A 513 3.51 15.20 7.58
C ARG A 513 2.34 14.25 7.75
N ASN A 514 2.51 12.95 7.48
CA ASN A 514 1.45 11.97 7.69
C ASN A 514 1.12 11.83 9.18
N TRP A 515 2.13 11.67 10.04
CA TRP A 515 1.97 11.55 11.49
C TRP A 515 1.21 12.75 12.09
N ILE A 516 1.56 13.98 11.71
CA ILE A 516 0.84 15.21 12.09
C ILE A 516 -0.60 15.19 11.57
N LYS A 517 -0.82 14.78 10.32
CA LYS A 517 -2.16 14.75 9.69
C LYS A 517 -3.06 13.66 10.29
N THR A 518 -2.56 12.48 10.64
CA THR A 518 -3.37 11.29 10.95
C THR A 518 -3.43 10.92 12.43
N ARG A 519 -2.45 11.30 13.27
CA ARG A 519 -2.35 10.80 14.66
C ARG A 519 -2.49 11.86 15.76
N LEU A 520 -2.06 13.11 15.53
CA LEU A 520 -2.15 14.15 16.57
C LEU A 520 -3.60 14.50 16.92
N ALA A 521 -3.85 14.68 18.22
CA ALA A 521 -5.13 15.12 18.79
C ALA A 521 -5.47 16.56 18.37
N THR A 522 -6.72 16.97 18.56
CA THR A 522 -7.16 18.36 18.36
C THR A 522 -7.20 19.10 19.71
N PRO A 523 -6.66 20.33 19.84
CA PRO A 523 -5.87 21.05 18.84
C PRO A 523 -4.51 20.37 18.61
N LYS A 524 -4.06 20.36 17.35
CA LYS A 524 -2.79 19.77 16.93
C LYS A 524 -1.66 20.69 17.34
N GLU A 525 -0.77 20.21 18.19
CA GLU A 525 0.28 21.02 18.80
C GLU A 525 1.56 20.19 18.90
N VAL A 526 2.70 20.79 18.57
CA VAL A 526 4.01 20.11 18.58
C VAL A 526 5.10 20.95 19.25
N SER A 527 6.12 20.28 19.77
CA SER A 527 7.35 20.86 20.30
C SER A 527 8.56 20.23 19.62
N ILE A 528 9.52 21.05 19.19
CA ILE A 528 10.73 20.62 18.47
C ILE A 528 11.95 20.79 19.39
N ASP A 529 12.78 19.77 19.45
CA ASP A 529 14.07 19.78 20.14
C ASP A 529 15.11 19.03 19.28
N ALA A 530 16.07 19.77 18.73
CA ALA A 530 17.02 19.27 17.73
C ALA A 530 18.45 19.20 18.28
N HIS A 531 19.18 18.15 17.88
CA HIS A 531 20.45 17.75 18.47
C HIS A 531 21.52 17.44 17.42
N SER A 532 22.75 17.31 17.90
CA SER A 532 23.93 16.83 17.18
C SER A 532 24.68 15.80 18.03
N SER A 533 25.48 14.97 17.36
CA SER A 533 26.40 14.03 17.99
C SER A 533 27.44 14.75 18.86
N TYR A 534 28.06 13.99 19.78
CA TYR A 534 29.18 14.45 20.60
C TYR A 534 30.43 13.62 20.28
N GLU A 535 31.44 14.29 19.74
CA GLU A 535 32.64 13.61 19.19
C GLU A 535 33.75 13.42 20.26
N GLY A 536 33.36 13.40 21.54
CA GLY A 536 34.27 13.23 22.69
C GLY A 536 35.08 14.47 23.07
N ASN A 537 34.84 15.61 22.42
CA ASN A 537 35.53 16.89 22.66
C ASN A 537 34.60 18.10 22.40
N ASN A 538 35.11 19.31 22.69
CA ASN A 538 34.36 20.56 22.58
C ASN A 538 34.79 21.44 21.40
N ASP A 539 35.68 20.96 20.52
CA ASP A 539 36.30 21.77 19.48
C ASP A 539 35.27 22.18 18.40
N ASN A 540 34.20 21.39 18.25
CA ASN A 540 33.13 21.59 17.27
C ASN A 540 31.84 22.22 17.87
N LEU A 541 31.87 22.81 19.08
CA LEU A 541 30.64 23.30 19.76
C LEU A 541 29.75 24.22 18.89
N ASP A 542 30.33 25.25 18.26
CA ASP A 542 29.62 26.20 17.38
C ASP A 542 29.06 25.52 16.12
N TYR A 543 29.84 24.62 15.52
CA TYR A 543 29.41 23.83 14.36
C TYR A 543 28.24 22.90 14.71
N ASN A 544 28.34 22.16 15.82
CA ASN A 544 27.30 21.23 16.27
C ASN A 544 26.03 21.96 16.73
N GLN A 545 26.15 23.17 17.27
CA GLN A 545 25.03 24.07 17.54
C GLN A 545 24.31 24.47 16.25
N LYS A 546 25.01 25.10 15.30
CA LYS A 546 24.46 25.52 13.99
C LYS A 546 23.89 24.36 13.18
N LEU A 547 24.48 23.17 13.31
CA LEU A 547 23.99 21.96 12.67
C LEU A 547 22.63 21.51 13.25
N SER A 548 22.46 21.60 14.58
CA SER A 548 21.17 21.36 15.23
C SER A 548 20.12 22.43 14.87
N GLU A 549 20.54 23.68 14.65
CA GLU A 549 19.68 24.76 14.14
C GLU A 549 19.16 24.46 12.73
N ARG A 550 20.01 23.99 11.82
CA ARG A 550 19.57 23.57 10.47
C ARG A 550 18.60 22.37 10.51
N ARG A 551 18.78 21.43 11.46
CA ARG A 551 17.84 20.31 11.69
C ARG A 551 16.50 20.79 12.24
N LYS A 552 16.51 21.76 13.17
CA LYS A 552 15.32 22.46 13.69
C LYS A 552 14.58 23.16 12.55
N ASP A 553 15.28 23.90 11.69
CA ASP A 553 14.70 24.60 10.53
C ASP A 553 14.02 23.63 9.54
N VAL A 554 14.64 22.48 9.25
CA VAL A 554 14.01 21.42 8.43
C VAL A 554 12.71 20.92 9.08
N ALA A 555 12.71 20.65 10.38
CA ALA A 555 11.50 20.21 11.07
C ALA A 555 10.40 21.29 11.00
N ILE A 556 10.73 22.56 11.26
CA ILE A 556 9.82 23.71 11.14
C ILE A 556 9.21 23.79 9.73
N GLY A 557 10.02 23.72 8.67
CA GLY A 557 9.55 23.81 7.29
C GLY A 557 8.75 22.59 6.78
N ILE A 558 8.92 21.42 7.40
CA ILE A 558 8.11 20.23 7.09
C ILE A 558 6.75 20.29 7.82
N ILE A 559 6.74 20.78 9.05
CA ILE A 559 5.53 21.01 9.87
C ILE A 559 4.68 22.12 9.24
N ASP A 560 5.29 23.27 8.95
CA ASP A 560 4.64 24.46 8.41
C ASP A 560 3.30 24.77 9.13
N ASN A 561 2.19 24.91 8.41
CA ASN A 561 0.87 25.22 8.96
C ASN A 561 0.09 23.97 9.45
N LEU A 562 0.71 22.77 9.48
CA LEU A 562 0.00 21.53 9.84
C LEU A 562 -0.25 21.36 11.34
N ALA A 563 0.54 22.02 12.20
CA ALA A 563 0.34 22.08 13.64
C ALA A 563 1.12 23.25 14.26
N PRO A 564 0.48 24.14 15.05
CA PRO A 564 1.16 25.11 15.90
C PRO A 564 2.35 24.54 16.71
N ILE A 565 3.51 25.15 16.53
CA ILE A 565 4.75 24.85 17.25
C ILE A 565 4.74 25.63 18.58
N LYS A 566 4.72 24.90 19.71
CA LYS A 566 4.70 25.46 21.08
C LYS A 566 6.08 25.90 21.56
N SER A 567 7.11 25.17 21.16
CA SER A 567 8.50 25.44 21.50
C SER A 567 9.41 24.87 20.43
N GLU A 568 10.49 25.58 20.12
CA GLU A 568 11.53 25.13 19.20
C GLU A 568 12.90 25.36 19.87
N ILE A 569 13.72 24.32 19.94
CA ILE A 569 15.05 24.37 20.58
C ILE A 569 16.05 23.69 19.65
N ALA A 570 17.24 24.28 19.54
CA ALA A 570 18.43 23.69 18.95
C ALA A 570 19.46 23.53 20.07
N SER A 571 19.67 22.29 20.49
CA SER A 571 20.35 21.89 21.72
C SER A 571 21.83 21.51 21.50
N GLY A 572 22.33 21.59 20.26
CA GLY A 572 23.71 21.24 19.91
C GLY A 572 24.07 19.81 20.34
N GLN A 573 25.28 19.64 20.86
CA GLN A 573 25.78 18.36 21.39
C GLN A 573 25.47 18.13 22.89
N ASN A 574 24.69 19.02 23.52
CA ASN A 574 24.63 19.11 24.99
C ASN A 574 24.04 17.87 25.67
N GLU A 575 23.00 17.24 25.10
CA GLU A 575 22.41 16.03 25.68
C GLU A 575 23.34 14.82 25.54
N ALA A 576 23.93 14.64 24.35
CA ALA A 576 24.89 13.58 24.06
C ALA A 576 26.12 13.68 25.00
N GLN A 577 26.65 14.89 25.17
CA GLN A 577 27.75 15.18 26.09
C GLN A 577 27.38 14.92 27.55
N ALA A 578 26.25 15.44 28.04
CA ALA A 578 25.78 15.20 29.41
C ALA A 578 25.50 13.71 29.70
N SER A 579 25.17 12.93 28.65
CA SER A 579 24.95 11.48 28.72
C SER A 579 26.22 10.66 28.45
N ASN A 580 27.34 11.31 28.13
CA ASN A 580 28.59 10.68 27.65
C ASN A 580 28.39 9.69 26.47
N ARG A 581 27.41 9.95 25.59
CA ARG A 581 27.24 9.24 24.31
C ARG A 581 28.22 9.83 23.31
N MET A 582 29.13 9.01 22.77
CA MET A 582 30.17 9.48 21.85
C MET A 582 29.98 8.89 20.46
N ASN A 583 29.95 9.75 19.42
CA ASN A 583 29.72 9.37 18.02
C ASN A 583 28.41 8.59 17.79
N ASP A 584 27.37 8.83 18.61
CA ASP A 584 26.08 8.15 18.50
C ASP A 584 25.21 8.80 17.42
N SER A 585 24.89 8.05 16.36
CA SER A 585 24.07 8.54 15.25
C SER A 585 22.61 8.79 15.62
N THR A 586 22.13 8.28 16.75
CA THR A 586 20.76 8.55 17.23
C THR A 586 20.59 9.96 17.81
N ASP A 587 21.69 10.68 18.08
CA ASP A 587 21.70 12.09 18.46
C ASP A 587 21.72 13.05 17.25
N CYS A 588 21.87 12.53 16.03
CA CYS A 588 21.82 13.30 14.78
C CYS A 588 20.35 13.49 14.34
N VAL A 589 19.57 14.21 15.15
CA VAL A 589 18.09 14.13 15.12
C VAL A 589 17.39 15.45 15.44
N ALA A 590 16.24 15.70 14.81
CA ALA A 590 15.21 16.61 15.32
C ALA A 590 14.08 15.78 15.94
N ARG A 591 13.76 16.01 17.22
CA ARG A 591 12.73 15.27 17.96
C ARG A 591 11.47 16.12 18.05
N ILE A 592 10.40 15.70 17.37
CA ILE A 592 9.11 16.40 17.32
C ILE A 592 8.13 15.68 18.26
N LYS A 593 7.83 16.30 19.40
CA LYS A 593 6.90 15.80 20.42
C LYS A 593 5.50 16.34 20.15
N GLY A 594 4.46 15.51 20.26
CA GLY A 594 3.06 15.95 20.09
C GLY A 594 2.07 15.05 20.82
N ARG A 595 0.90 15.62 21.16
CA ARG A 595 -0.20 14.87 21.81
C ARG A 595 -0.95 14.04 20.78
N ILE A 596 -1.07 12.73 20.99
CA ILE A 596 -1.97 11.86 20.22
C ILE A 596 -3.19 11.50 21.07
N ALA A 597 -4.35 11.43 20.41
CA ALA A 597 -5.62 11.21 21.11
C ALA A 597 -5.62 9.83 21.76
N ALA A 598 -6.00 9.77 23.04
CA ALA A 598 -6.00 8.53 23.79
C ALA A 598 -6.94 7.49 23.15
N GLY A 599 -6.44 6.26 22.94
CA GLY A 599 -7.11 5.21 22.15
C GLY A 599 -8.37 4.56 22.78
N SER A 600 -9.10 5.29 23.61
CA SER A 600 -10.39 4.88 24.18
C SER A 600 -11.18 6.13 24.58
N PRO A 601 -12.29 6.48 23.88
CA PRO A 601 -13.19 7.54 24.34
C PRO A 601 -13.80 7.18 25.70
N ASN A 602 -14.31 8.19 26.40
CA ASN A 602 -15.21 7.95 27.52
C ASN A 602 -16.46 7.22 26.99
N VAL A 603 -16.79 6.06 27.57
CA VAL A 603 -17.97 5.28 27.17
C VAL A 603 -18.69 4.78 28.41
N LYS A 604 -20.00 4.98 28.46
CA LYS A 604 -20.87 4.49 29.53
C LYS A 604 -22.00 3.65 28.96
N ILE A 605 -22.28 2.51 29.61
CA ILE A 605 -23.40 1.64 29.30
C ILE A 605 -24.20 1.41 30.58
N GLU A 606 -25.49 1.72 30.57
CA GLU A 606 -26.43 1.28 31.61
C GLU A 606 -27.35 0.18 31.06
N ALA A 607 -27.49 -0.91 31.81
CA ALA A 607 -28.36 -2.02 31.48
C ALA A 607 -29.06 -2.57 32.73
N ILE A 608 -30.11 -3.35 32.52
CA ILE A 608 -30.77 -4.15 33.57
C ILE A 608 -30.79 -5.60 33.07
N ILE A 609 -30.38 -6.54 33.92
CA ILE A 609 -30.65 -7.96 33.73
C ILE A 609 -31.76 -8.38 34.71
N SER A 610 -32.71 -9.19 34.26
CA SER A 610 -33.79 -9.70 35.10
C SER A 610 -34.18 -11.13 34.74
N ARG A 611 -34.67 -11.90 35.72
CA ARG A 611 -35.32 -13.19 35.49
C ARG A 611 -36.77 -13.08 35.95
N PRO A 612 -37.79 -13.28 35.08
CA PRO A 612 -39.17 -13.32 35.52
C PRO A 612 -39.43 -14.54 36.43
N LEU A 613 -40.53 -14.50 37.19
CA LEU A 613 -41.01 -15.67 37.92
C LEU A 613 -41.43 -16.79 36.94
N PRO A 614 -41.34 -18.07 37.34
CA PRO A 614 -41.96 -19.15 36.57
C PRO A 614 -43.49 -19.00 36.58
N GLU A 615 -44.13 -19.56 35.56
CA GLU A 615 -45.59 -19.67 35.47
C GLU A 615 -46.05 -21.01 36.03
N LYS A 616 -46.92 -20.96 37.04
CA LYS A 616 -47.67 -22.13 37.49
C LYS A 616 -48.65 -22.55 36.40
N LYS A 617 -48.72 -23.86 36.13
CA LYS A 617 -49.83 -24.43 35.38
C LYS A 617 -51.05 -24.55 36.28
N GLU A 618 -52.18 -24.04 35.81
CA GLU A 618 -53.50 -24.40 36.34
C GLU A 618 -54.00 -25.66 35.60
N GLU A 619 -54.72 -26.54 36.29
CA GLU A 619 -55.22 -27.79 35.70
C GLU A 619 -56.59 -27.58 35.03
N GLU A 620 -56.60 -27.50 33.69
CA GLU A 620 -57.87 -27.48 32.94
C GLU A 620 -58.53 -28.86 32.90
N ASN A 621 -59.64 -29.02 33.64
CA ASN A 621 -60.60 -30.09 33.39
C ASN A 621 -61.43 -29.77 32.14
N GLN A 622 -61.11 -30.40 31.01
CA GLN A 622 -61.88 -30.27 29.77
C GLN A 622 -62.91 -31.39 29.63
N GLU A 623 -64.18 -31.04 29.36
CA GLU A 623 -65.14 -32.02 28.83
C GLU A 623 -66.04 -31.43 27.72
N SER A 624 -65.90 -32.03 26.53
CA SER A 624 -66.81 -31.95 25.37
C SER A 624 -66.98 -30.62 24.62
N LYS A 625 -66.43 -30.59 23.40
CA LYS A 625 -67.24 -30.33 22.18
C LYS A 625 -66.62 -31.06 20.98
N ASN A 626 -67.47 -31.69 20.17
CA ASN A 626 -67.03 -32.63 19.15
C ASN A 626 -66.49 -31.96 17.87
N ASN A 627 -65.42 -32.58 17.37
CA ASN A 627 -64.97 -32.77 15.98
C ASN A 627 -65.70 -32.02 14.85
N GLY A 628 -64.88 -31.43 13.98
CA GLY A 628 -65.05 -31.62 12.54
C GLY A 628 -64.25 -32.85 12.07
N ASP A 629 -64.95 -33.84 11.52
CA ASP A 629 -64.42 -34.82 10.55
C ASP A 629 -63.89 -34.07 9.30
N LYS A 630 -62.94 -34.52 8.46
CA LYS A 630 -62.22 -35.80 8.22
C LYS A 630 -60.77 -35.42 7.72
N LYS A 631 -59.70 -36.23 7.78
CA LYS A 631 -59.44 -37.54 7.13
C LYS A 631 -59.54 -37.48 5.58
N GLU A 632 -58.77 -38.21 4.77
CA GLU A 632 -57.86 -39.35 5.00
C GLU A 632 -56.81 -39.45 3.86
N GLU A 633 -55.65 -40.06 4.15
CA GLU A 633 -54.80 -40.92 3.26
C GLU A 633 -54.33 -40.38 1.87
N GLU A 634 -53.30 -40.91 1.19
CA GLU A 634 -52.36 -42.01 1.45
C GLU A 634 -50.97 -41.51 0.95
N ASN A 635 -49.88 -41.56 1.74
CA ASN A 635 -48.93 -42.67 1.90
C ASN A 635 -48.16 -43.03 0.58
N GLN A 636 -46.82 -42.93 0.56
CA GLN A 636 -45.84 -44.04 0.78
C GLN A 636 -45.71 -45.01 -0.43
N ASP A 637 -44.69 -45.85 -0.63
CA ASP A 637 -43.24 -45.91 -0.31
C ASP A 637 -42.66 -47.04 -1.23
N GLU A 638 -41.38 -47.49 -1.28
CA GLU A 638 -40.12 -47.32 -0.53
C GLU A 638 -38.96 -47.55 -1.57
N SER A 639 -37.67 -47.87 -1.36
CA SER A 639 -36.75 -48.19 -0.23
C SER A 639 -35.30 -47.80 -0.64
N LYS A 640 -34.33 -47.50 0.24
CA LYS A 640 -33.45 -48.41 1.04
C LYS A 640 -32.66 -49.44 0.17
N ASP A 641 -31.49 -49.97 0.52
CA ASP A 641 -30.69 -50.05 1.77
C ASP A 641 -29.25 -50.53 1.38
N ASN A 642 -28.18 -50.57 2.19
CA ASN A 642 -27.87 -50.07 3.54
C ASN A 642 -26.33 -50.00 3.72
N GLY A 643 -25.83 -49.08 4.56
CA GLY A 643 -24.70 -49.32 5.46
C GLY A 643 -23.26 -49.46 4.92
N ASP A 644 -22.22 -49.47 5.77
CA ASP A 644 -22.16 -48.99 7.18
C ASP A 644 -20.68 -48.84 7.66
N LYS A 645 -20.33 -47.69 8.27
CA LYS A 645 -19.16 -47.49 9.20
C LYS A 645 -17.73 -47.71 8.60
N LYS A 646 -16.60 -47.27 9.19
CA LYS A 646 -16.27 -46.55 10.46
C LYS A 646 -14.90 -45.82 10.32
N GLU A 647 -14.63 -44.85 11.22
CA GLU A 647 -13.36 -44.51 11.97
C GLU A 647 -11.96 -44.92 11.42
N GLU A 648 -10.84 -44.19 11.62
CA GLU A 648 -10.54 -43.00 12.46
C GLU A 648 -9.22 -42.28 12.06
N GLU A 649 -9.10 -41.01 12.47
CA GLU A 649 -7.92 -40.18 12.84
C GLU A 649 -6.46 -40.32 12.31
N ASN A 650 -5.94 -39.15 11.89
CA ASN A 650 -4.67 -38.47 12.31
C ASN A 650 -3.24 -38.84 11.82
N GLN A 651 -2.69 -37.87 11.07
CA GLN A 651 -1.46 -37.08 11.33
C GLN A 651 -0.06 -37.37 10.70
N ASP A 652 0.47 -36.25 10.20
CA ASP A 652 1.83 -35.68 10.29
C ASP A 652 3.04 -36.19 9.45
N GLU A 653 3.31 -35.37 8.43
CA GLU A 653 4.57 -34.61 8.20
C GLU A 653 5.89 -35.28 7.77
N SER A 654 6.51 -34.61 6.77
CA SER A 654 7.97 -34.38 6.61
C SER A 654 8.87 -35.57 6.15
N LYS A 655 10.03 -35.37 5.53
CA LYS A 655 10.49 -34.43 4.46
C LYS A 655 11.87 -34.89 3.98
N ASN A 656 12.20 -34.61 2.72
CA ASN A 656 13.56 -34.37 2.17
C ASN A 656 14.66 -35.47 2.19
N ASN A 657 15.26 -35.62 1.00
CA ASN A 657 16.70 -35.66 0.68
C ASN A 657 17.62 -36.74 1.26
N GLY A 658 18.43 -37.36 0.38
CA GLY A 658 19.62 -38.07 0.83
C GLY A 658 20.58 -38.68 -0.21
N ASP A 659 21.14 -37.86 -1.10
CA ASP A 659 22.59 -37.91 -1.46
C ASP A 659 23.26 -39.12 -2.20
N LYS A 660 24.28 -38.76 -3.00
CA LYS A 660 25.54 -39.48 -3.29
C LYS A 660 25.60 -40.84 -4.05
N LYS A 661 26.02 -40.67 -5.32
CA LYS A 661 27.37 -40.98 -5.85
C LYS A 661 27.83 -42.43 -6.07
N GLU A 662 28.48 -42.57 -7.23
CA GLU A 662 29.69 -43.37 -7.52
C GLU A 662 29.59 -44.91 -7.56
N ASP A 663 29.97 -45.41 -8.75
CA ASP A 663 30.93 -46.50 -8.93
C ASP A 663 30.47 -47.98 -8.88
N ASN A 664 30.95 -48.89 -9.75
CA ASN A 664 32.04 -48.82 -10.76
C ASN A 664 31.98 -49.98 -11.83
N GLY A 665 31.60 -49.73 -13.11
CA GLY A 665 32.42 -50.24 -14.26
C GLY A 665 32.06 -51.38 -15.27
N ASN A 666 32.96 -51.58 -16.27
CA ASN A 666 33.04 -52.26 -17.62
C ASN A 666 33.81 -53.62 -17.89
N ASN A 667 33.84 -54.11 -19.15
CA ASN A 667 35.02 -54.78 -19.81
C ASN A 667 35.25 -56.34 -19.66
N SER A 668 35.74 -57.14 -20.68
CA SER A 668 36.30 -56.76 -22.03
C SER A 668 36.86 -57.67 -23.27
N ASP A 669 37.09 -59.00 -23.28
CA ASP A 669 38.04 -59.88 -24.13
C ASP A 669 38.00 -59.83 -25.68
N GLN A 670 38.98 -60.32 -26.49
CA GLN A 670 40.47 -60.17 -26.67
C GLN A 670 40.88 -60.74 -28.07
N LYS A 671 42.00 -60.43 -28.77
CA LYS A 671 43.12 -59.47 -28.65
C LYS A 671 43.71 -59.17 -30.07
N LYS A 672 44.75 -58.31 -30.15
CA LYS A 672 45.75 -58.12 -31.25
C LYS A 672 45.31 -57.41 -32.56
N SER A 673 46.20 -56.86 -33.41
CA SER A 673 47.47 -56.11 -33.18
C SER A 673 48.10 -55.56 -34.49
N GLN A 674 48.44 -54.27 -34.55
CA GLN A 674 49.64 -53.72 -35.22
C GLN A 674 50.09 -52.47 -34.44
N ASP A 675 51.39 -52.25 -34.27
CA ASP A 675 51.90 -51.43 -33.14
C ASP A 675 52.01 -49.91 -33.38
N THR A 676 51.55 -49.15 -32.38
CA THR A 676 51.90 -47.76 -32.04
C THR A 676 51.76 -47.66 -30.51
N PRO A 677 52.57 -46.88 -29.76
CA PRO A 677 52.78 -47.16 -28.33
C PRO A 677 51.56 -47.03 -27.40
N GLY A 678 51.28 -48.09 -26.63
CA GLY A 678 50.83 -47.93 -25.24
C GLY A 678 49.34 -48.07 -24.89
N ASN A 679 48.44 -48.46 -25.81
CA ASN A 679 47.01 -48.59 -25.47
C ASN A 679 46.69 -49.91 -24.74
N PRO A 680 45.92 -49.88 -23.61
CA PRO A 680 45.69 -51.05 -22.77
C PRO A 680 44.70 -52.07 -23.38
N ALA A 681 44.93 -53.35 -23.08
CA ALA A 681 44.08 -54.47 -23.49
C ALA A 681 43.18 -54.95 -22.33
N ILE A 682 42.17 -55.75 -22.69
CA ILE A 682 40.89 -55.69 -22.01
C ILE A 682 40.28 -57.14 -22.11
N SER A 683 40.01 -57.84 -20.98
CA SER A 683 39.47 -59.24 -20.82
C SER A 683 38.00 -59.43 -20.29
N LEU A 684 37.17 -60.32 -20.87
CA LEU A 684 35.73 -60.68 -20.60
C LEU A 684 35.69 -62.18 -20.29
N LYS A 685 34.77 -62.65 -19.44
CA LYS A 685 34.66 -64.07 -19.11
C LYS A 685 33.22 -64.55 -19.06
N LEU A 686 32.87 -65.48 -19.95
CA LEU A 686 31.52 -66.03 -20.07
C LEU A 686 31.09 -66.72 -18.76
N LYS A 687 29.93 -66.33 -18.21
CA LYS A 687 29.35 -66.97 -17.02
C LYS A 687 28.71 -68.30 -17.42
N TYR A 688 29.34 -69.42 -17.04
CA TYR A 688 28.94 -70.77 -17.47
C TYR A 688 27.66 -71.25 -16.75
N ILE A 689 26.50 -70.71 -17.11
CA ILE A 689 25.20 -71.11 -16.56
C ILE A 689 24.70 -72.36 -17.30
N ARG A 690 25.02 -73.54 -16.75
CA ARG A 690 24.45 -74.81 -17.23
C ARG A 690 23.09 -75.07 -16.57
N GLN A 691 22.04 -74.42 -17.06
CA GLN A 691 20.66 -74.65 -16.63
C GLN A 691 19.75 -74.77 -17.86
N ASN A 692 19.26 -75.99 -18.12
CA ASN A 692 18.40 -76.27 -19.28
C ASN A 692 16.96 -75.85 -18.99
N GLU A 693 16.57 -74.64 -19.40
CA GLU A 693 15.15 -74.28 -19.55
C GLU A 693 14.90 -73.66 -20.92
N LEU A 694 13.93 -74.22 -21.65
CA LEU A 694 13.41 -73.65 -22.90
C LEU A 694 12.43 -72.54 -22.55
N LYS A 695 12.81 -71.28 -22.80
CA LYS A 695 11.94 -70.11 -22.62
C LYS A 695 11.88 -69.29 -23.91
N THR A 696 10.70 -69.29 -24.52
CA THR A 696 10.31 -68.26 -25.49
C THR A 696 9.88 -67.03 -24.72
N VAL A 697 10.38 -65.85 -25.09
CA VAL A 697 9.92 -64.57 -24.53
C VAL A 697 9.00 -63.88 -25.52
N SER A 698 7.92 -63.30 -25.01
CA SER A 698 7.04 -62.38 -25.75
C SER A 698 7.07 -61.03 -25.03
N LEU A 699 7.40 -59.97 -25.78
CA LEU A 699 7.39 -58.58 -25.33
C LEU A 699 6.36 -57.83 -26.15
N GLU A 700 5.53 -57.02 -25.50
CA GLU A 700 4.54 -56.15 -26.14
C GLU A 700 4.84 -54.72 -25.69
N TYR A 701 4.96 -53.81 -26.64
CA TYR A 701 5.30 -52.41 -26.41
C TYR A 701 4.26 -51.49 -27.05
N HIS A 702 3.80 -50.54 -26.25
CA HIS A 702 2.81 -49.52 -26.61
C HIS A 702 3.36 -48.15 -26.23
N SER A 703 3.44 -47.22 -27.18
CA SER A 703 3.83 -45.84 -26.93
C SER A 703 3.04 -44.86 -27.78
N SER A 704 2.90 -43.62 -27.31
CA SER A 704 2.29 -42.50 -28.04
C SER A 704 2.95 -41.21 -27.57
N GLU A 705 3.46 -40.40 -28.50
CA GLU A 705 4.27 -39.23 -28.20
C GLU A 705 3.59 -37.94 -28.64
N ALA A 706 3.69 -36.91 -27.81
CA ALA A 706 3.30 -35.55 -28.15
C ALA A 706 4.41 -34.85 -28.97
N VAL A 707 4.03 -34.11 -30.00
CA VAL A 707 4.94 -33.43 -30.93
C VAL A 707 4.45 -32.01 -31.23
N VAL A 708 5.36 -31.05 -31.06
CA VAL A 708 5.13 -29.64 -31.44
C VAL A 708 5.25 -29.49 -32.96
N ARG A 709 4.35 -28.69 -33.55
CA ARG A 709 4.39 -28.25 -34.94
C ARG A 709 4.27 -26.74 -35.02
N THR A 710 4.92 -26.14 -36.01
CA THR A 710 4.86 -24.71 -36.29
C THR A 710 3.83 -24.41 -37.38
N TYR A 711 3.06 -23.34 -37.22
CA TYR A 711 2.09 -22.82 -38.18
C TYR A 711 2.27 -21.30 -38.32
N ALA A 712 2.54 -20.84 -39.55
CA ALA A 712 2.87 -19.44 -39.83
C ALA A 712 1.91 -18.83 -40.86
N PRO A 713 0.64 -18.55 -40.49
CA PRO A 713 -0.30 -17.88 -41.37
C PRO A 713 0.05 -16.40 -41.54
N GLN A 714 -0.19 -15.88 -42.74
CA GLN A 714 0.10 -14.49 -43.10
C GLN A 714 -1.00 -13.93 -44.00
N GLY A 715 -1.23 -12.63 -43.94
CA GLY A 715 -2.20 -11.94 -44.79
C GLY A 715 -1.90 -10.46 -44.94
N PHE A 716 -2.04 -9.96 -46.17
CA PHE A 716 -2.01 -8.54 -46.49
C PHE A 716 -3.44 -8.04 -46.63
N PHE A 717 -3.73 -6.84 -46.14
CA PHE A 717 -5.04 -6.23 -46.23
C PHE A 717 -5.00 -4.89 -46.97
N GLY A 718 -6.05 -4.66 -47.75
CA GLY A 718 -6.32 -3.43 -48.48
C GLY A 718 -7.76 -3.00 -48.22
N LEU A 719 -8.09 -1.76 -48.58
CA LEU A 719 -9.33 -1.13 -48.12
C LEU A 719 -10.54 -1.42 -49.01
N LEU A 720 -10.92 -2.70 -49.11
CA LEU A 720 -12.26 -3.11 -49.55
C LEU A 720 -13.29 -2.88 -48.42
N LEU A 721 -13.37 -1.63 -47.97
CA LEU A 721 -14.41 -1.15 -47.07
C LEU A 721 -15.39 -0.29 -47.86
N GLU A 722 -16.67 -0.68 -47.78
CA GLU A 722 -17.76 0.26 -48.01
C GLU A 722 -17.66 1.38 -46.94
N GLU A 723 -18.02 2.61 -47.31
CA GLU A 723 -17.95 3.80 -46.43
C GLU A 723 -16.53 4.22 -45.97
N GLN A 724 -15.53 4.18 -46.86
CA GLN A 724 -14.14 4.57 -46.58
C GLN A 724 -13.99 5.85 -45.74
N ASP A 725 -14.77 6.91 -46.03
CA ASP A 725 -14.70 8.21 -45.36
C ASP A 725 -14.94 8.16 -43.84
N LYS A 726 -15.58 7.10 -43.32
CA LYS A 726 -15.83 6.95 -41.87
C LYS A 726 -14.62 6.44 -41.08
N HIS A 727 -13.56 6.04 -41.77
CA HIS A 727 -12.35 5.47 -41.19
C HIS A 727 -11.11 6.40 -41.27
N PHE A 728 -11.24 7.55 -41.93
CA PHE A 728 -10.15 8.53 -42.11
C PHE A 728 -10.49 9.85 -41.40
N LEU A 729 -9.67 10.24 -40.44
CA LEU A 729 -9.75 11.52 -39.76
C LEU A 729 -8.57 12.41 -40.19
N GLU A 730 -8.86 13.64 -40.62
CA GLU A 730 -7.86 14.66 -40.88
C GLU A 730 -7.93 15.75 -39.80
N VAL A 731 -6.82 16.02 -39.12
CA VAL A 731 -6.71 17.00 -38.03
C VAL A 731 -5.79 18.13 -38.47
N ASP A 732 -6.16 19.37 -38.18
CA ASP A 732 -5.31 20.53 -38.40
C ASP A 732 -4.66 20.97 -37.08
N LEU A 733 -3.32 21.12 -37.07
CA LEU A 733 -2.58 21.64 -35.92
C LEU A 733 -2.45 23.18 -35.98
N ASP A 734 -3.05 23.83 -36.98
CA ASP A 734 -3.34 25.27 -36.93
C ASP A 734 -4.60 25.64 -36.11
N ASP A 735 -5.40 24.65 -35.65
CA ASP A 735 -6.64 24.89 -34.91
C ASP A 735 -6.42 25.74 -33.64
N PRO A 736 -7.24 26.80 -33.40
CA PRO A 736 -7.14 27.65 -32.20
C PRO A 736 -7.10 26.88 -30.87
N PHE A 737 -7.75 25.71 -30.78
CA PHE A 737 -7.75 24.86 -29.59
C PHE A 737 -6.33 24.52 -29.09
N PHE A 738 -5.37 24.33 -30.00
CA PHE A 738 -3.98 24.01 -29.65
C PHE A 738 -3.10 25.25 -29.38
N ARG A 739 -3.69 26.45 -29.31
CA ARG A 739 -2.96 27.73 -29.28
C ARG A 739 -3.36 28.68 -28.16
N THR A 740 -4.34 28.30 -27.34
CA THR A 740 -4.83 29.16 -26.27
C THR A 740 -4.02 28.95 -24.98
N PHE A 741 -3.32 30.00 -24.57
CA PHE A 741 -2.82 30.15 -23.21
C PHE A 741 -3.94 30.70 -22.34
N ALA A 742 -4.44 29.90 -21.40
CA ALA A 742 -5.50 30.29 -20.47
C ALA A 742 -5.02 30.19 -19.03
N VAL A 743 -5.15 31.27 -18.26
CA VAL A 743 -5.01 31.28 -16.80
C VAL A 743 -6.35 31.66 -16.19
N THR A 744 -6.84 30.79 -15.31
CA THR A 744 -7.98 31.07 -14.43
C THR A 744 -7.46 31.80 -13.19
N VAL A 745 -8.17 32.82 -12.73
CA VAL A 745 -7.79 33.65 -11.58
C VAL A 745 -8.97 33.74 -10.60
N ASP A 746 -8.73 33.45 -9.33
CA ASP A 746 -9.76 33.50 -8.28
C ASP A 746 -9.21 34.10 -6.97
N SER A 747 -10.10 34.64 -6.12
CA SER A 747 -9.72 35.16 -4.79
C SER A 747 -10.77 34.73 -3.76
N PRO A 748 -10.68 33.49 -3.22
CA PRO A 748 -11.76 32.84 -2.47
C PRO A 748 -11.78 33.25 -0.98
N ILE A 749 -11.58 34.53 -0.71
CA ILE A 749 -11.38 35.08 0.63
C ILE A 749 -12.58 35.90 1.14
N ASP A 750 -12.66 36.07 2.46
CA ASP A 750 -13.54 37.07 3.07
C ASP A 750 -12.81 38.42 3.24
N PHE A 751 -12.85 39.22 2.17
CA PHE A 751 -12.46 40.62 2.11
C PHE A 751 -12.82 41.41 3.39
N ASN A 752 -14.05 41.25 3.90
CA ASN A 752 -14.54 42.02 5.04
C ASN A 752 -13.83 41.63 6.36
N ARG A 753 -13.48 40.35 6.55
CA ARG A 753 -12.84 39.86 7.79
C ARG A 753 -11.47 40.50 8.03
N ILE A 754 -10.75 40.80 6.96
CA ILE A 754 -9.40 41.40 6.97
C ILE A 754 -9.38 42.90 6.60
N GLY A 755 -10.55 43.51 6.37
CA GLY A 755 -10.65 44.91 5.97
C GLY A 755 -10.08 45.21 4.57
N LEU A 756 -10.02 44.22 3.69
CA LEU A 756 -9.53 44.38 2.32
C LEU A 756 -10.66 44.97 1.46
N SER A 757 -10.39 46.08 0.79
CA SER A 757 -11.29 46.72 -0.17
C SER A 757 -11.19 46.06 -1.54
N SER A 758 -9.97 45.86 -2.04
CA SER A 758 -9.73 45.19 -3.33
C SER A 758 -8.37 44.47 -3.38
N ALA A 759 -8.32 43.40 -4.16
CA ALA A 759 -7.09 42.77 -4.64
C ALA A 759 -6.97 43.04 -6.14
N HIS A 760 -5.86 43.63 -6.58
CA HIS A 760 -5.57 43.82 -8.00
C HIS A 760 -4.44 42.86 -8.38
N VAL A 761 -4.54 42.27 -9.57
CA VAL A 761 -3.49 41.47 -10.19
C VAL A 761 -3.31 41.90 -11.63
N SER A 762 -2.06 42.08 -12.04
CA SER A 762 -1.67 42.18 -13.44
C SER A 762 -1.08 40.84 -13.89
N LEU A 763 -1.38 40.39 -15.11
CA LEU A 763 -0.78 39.20 -15.72
C LEU A 763 -0.06 39.59 -17.01
N ASP A 764 1.21 39.21 -17.11
CA ASP A 764 2.09 39.48 -18.25
C ASP A 764 2.65 38.19 -18.86
N TYR A 765 2.34 37.97 -20.13
CA TYR A 765 2.72 36.78 -20.87
C TYR A 765 3.50 37.13 -22.14
N GLY A 766 4.72 36.60 -22.26
CA GLY A 766 5.66 36.86 -23.35
C GLY A 766 7.00 37.41 -22.86
N ASP A 767 7.85 37.83 -23.80
CA ASP A 767 9.12 38.49 -23.50
C ASP A 767 8.86 40.00 -23.26
N PRO A 768 9.21 40.57 -22.08
CA PRO A 768 9.03 42.00 -21.81
C PRO A 768 9.94 42.92 -22.64
N ILE A 769 10.90 42.37 -23.39
CA ILE A 769 11.69 43.11 -24.39
C ILE A 769 10.89 43.23 -25.71
N ASP A 770 10.05 42.25 -26.04
CA ASP A 770 9.16 42.26 -27.22
C ASP A 770 7.75 42.74 -26.83
N VAL A 771 7.68 43.99 -26.36
CA VAL A 771 6.45 44.68 -25.93
C VAL A 771 5.33 44.65 -26.98
N ALA A 772 5.66 44.46 -28.27
CA ALA A 772 4.68 44.31 -29.34
C ALA A 772 3.98 42.94 -29.34
N ASN A 773 4.65 41.89 -28.85
CA ASN A 773 4.12 40.53 -28.75
C ASN A 773 3.80 40.09 -27.31
N GLN A 774 4.25 40.81 -26.29
CA GLN A 774 3.75 40.72 -24.91
C GLN A 774 2.21 40.82 -24.85
N LYS A 775 1.61 40.14 -23.88
CA LYS A 775 0.17 40.12 -23.61
C LYS A 775 -0.05 40.48 -22.15
N HIS A 776 -0.91 41.45 -21.90
CA HIS A 776 -1.16 42.01 -20.57
C HIS A 776 -2.64 41.87 -20.21
N GLY A 777 -2.96 41.68 -18.93
CA GLY A 777 -4.34 41.64 -18.45
C GLY A 777 -4.47 41.99 -16.97
N ASP A 778 -5.23 43.04 -16.67
CA ASP A 778 -5.55 43.49 -15.31
C ASP A 778 -6.86 42.87 -14.81
N PHE A 779 -6.86 42.40 -13.56
CA PHE A 779 -8.07 41.96 -12.88
C PHE A 779 -8.14 42.52 -11.46
N ILE A 780 -9.32 43.03 -11.11
CA ILE A 780 -9.66 43.52 -9.76
C ILE A 780 -10.68 42.56 -9.14
N PHE A 781 -10.51 42.20 -7.88
CA PHE A 781 -11.48 41.45 -7.08
C PHE A 781 -11.84 42.28 -5.85
N ASP A 782 -13.11 42.28 -5.47
CA ASP A 782 -13.61 42.99 -4.27
C ASP A 782 -14.73 42.20 -3.55
N ALA A 783 -15.35 42.79 -2.53
CA ALA A 783 -16.39 42.15 -1.75
C ALA A 783 -17.68 41.81 -2.55
N GLN A 784 -17.92 42.44 -3.70
CA GLN A 784 -19.03 42.19 -4.62
C GLN A 784 -18.59 41.36 -5.85
N GLU A 785 -17.46 41.68 -6.45
CA GLU A 785 -16.93 41.02 -7.65
C GLU A 785 -15.95 39.89 -7.30
N LYS A 786 -16.49 38.80 -6.75
CA LYS A 786 -15.73 37.58 -6.34
C LYS A 786 -15.70 36.45 -7.37
N SER A 787 -16.29 36.64 -8.56
CA SER A 787 -16.37 35.61 -9.58
C SER A 787 -15.00 35.31 -10.20
N GLU A 788 -14.74 34.03 -10.48
CA GLU A 788 -13.63 33.55 -11.32
C GLU A 788 -13.44 34.42 -12.57
N LYS A 789 -12.21 34.89 -12.81
CA LYS A 789 -11.81 35.66 -14.00
C LYS A 789 -10.84 34.86 -14.84
N LYS A 790 -10.74 35.18 -16.14
CA LYS A 790 -9.91 34.43 -17.10
C LYS A 790 -9.06 35.35 -17.94
N PHE A 791 -7.77 35.05 -17.95
CA PHE A 791 -6.80 35.59 -18.89
C PHE A 791 -6.62 34.57 -20.02
N GLU A 792 -7.15 34.88 -21.20
CA GLU A 792 -7.15 33.97 -22.36
C GLU A 792 -6.51 34.67 -23.56
N VAL A 793 -5.36 34.17 -24.00
CA VAL A 793 -4.54 34.77 -25.06
C VAL A 793 -3.92 33.70 -25.95
N PHE A 794 -3.53 34.05 -27.17
CA PHE A 794 -2.75 33.13 -28.02
C PHE A 794 -1.32 32.97 -27.49
N MET A 795 -0.84 31.72 -27.48
CA MET A 795 0.55 31.39 -27.14
C MET A 795 1.54 32.15 -28.03
N ASN A 796 2.67 32.56 -27.45
CA ASN A 796 3.71 33.26 -28.20
C ASN A 796 4.50 32.30 -29.12
N LYS A 797 5.41 32.85 -29.93
CA LYS A 797 6.23 32.05 -30.87
C LYS A 797 7.18 31.05 -30.19
N ALA A 798 7.52 31.26 -28.92
CA ALA A 798 8.33 30.33 -28.13
C ALA A 798 7.49 29.20 -27.53
N LEU A 799 6.15 29.30 -27.57
CA LEU A 799 5.19 28.46 -26.87
C LEU A 799 5.44 28.43 -25.35
N ASP A 800 5.80 29.58 -24.78
CA ASP A 800 6.10 29.70 -23.35
C ASP A 800 4.94 29.20 -22.49
N THR A 801 5.28 28.40 -21.47
CA THR A 801 4.34 27.89 -20.45
C THR A 801 4.25 28.81 -19.22
N SER A 802 5.24 29.69 -19.06
CA SER A 802 5.36 30.61 -17.93
C SER A 802 4.86 32.03 -18.23
N TYR A 803 4.38 32.72 -17.20
CA TYR A 803 4.00 34.13 -17.21
C TYR A 803 4.46 34.81 -15.90
N THR A 804 4.42 36.14 -15.86
CA THR A 804 4.62 36.94 -14.65
C THR A 804 3.31 37.53 -14.17
N TYR A 805 3.16 37.73 -12.86
CA TYR A 805 2.04 38.48 -12.28
C TYR A 805 2.49 39.42 -11.16
N GLY A 806 1.95 40.63 -11.12
CA GLY A 806 2.12 41.61 -10.04
C GLY A 806 0.87 41.66 -9.15
N LEU A 807 1.02 42.12 -7.90
CA LEU A 807 -0.10 42.19 -6.94
C LEU A 807 -0.15 43.52 -6.18
N ASP A 808 -1.35 44.09 -6.07
CA ASP A 808 -1.67 45.15 -5.10
C ASP A 808 -2.84 44.72 -4.19
N TYR A 809 -2.66 44.85 -2.87
CA TYR A 809 -3.74 44.68 -1.89
C TYR A 809 -4.09 46.03 -1.25
N ASN A 810 -5.34 46.47 -1.44
CA ASN A 810 -5.86 47.75 -0.96
C ASN A 810 -6.89 47.52 0.16
N PHE A 811 -6.67 48.14 1.32
CA PHE A 811 -7.46 47.98 2.54
C PHE A 811 -8.26 49.25 2.88
N ASP A 812 -9.41 49.06 3.52
CA ASP A 812 -10.22 50.16 4.04
C ASP A 812 -9.55 50.78 5.28
N PRO A 813 -9.24 52.10 5.28
CA PRO A 813 -8.73 52.81 6.45
C PRO A 813 -9.67 52.81 7.65
N GLN A 814 -10.97 52.56 7.46
CA GLN A 814 -11.98 52.53 8.52
C GLN A 814 -12.25 51.12 9.08
N SER A 815 -11.61 50.08 8.53
CA SER A 815 -11.80 48.67 8.91
C SER A 815 -11.35 48.30 10.34
N GLY A 816 -10.68 49.21 11.04
CA GLY A 816 -10.13 48.99 12.37
C GLY A 816 -8.86 48.13 12.41
N TRP A 817 -8.31 47.77 11.25
CA TRP A 817 -6.98 47.15 11.11
C TRP A 817 -5.90 48.24 10.96
N ASP A 818 -5.00 48.35 11.93
CA ASP A 818 -3.81 49.20 11.88
C ASP A 818 -2.71 48.52 11.02
N GLY A 819 -1.75 49.27 10.48
CA GLY A 819 -0.64 48.72 9.69
C GLY A 819 0.28 49.80 9.12
N GLN A 820 1.36 49.39 8.45
CA GLN A 820 2.33 50.28 7.79
C GLN A 820 1.68 51.15 6.68
N SER A 821 0.69 50.58 5.99
CA SER A 821 0.01 51.19 4.84
C SER A 821 -1.47 50.75 4.76
N TYR A 822 -2.19 51.40 3.84
CA TYR A 822 -3.50 50.95 3.35
C TYR A 822 -3.40 50.29 1.96
N SER A 823 -2.29 50.47 1.24
CA SER A 823 -2.00 49.80 -0.03
C SER A 823 -0.64 49.12 0.02
N TYR A 824 -0.58 47.85 -0.36
CA TYR A 824 0.62 47.02 -0.36
C TYR A 824 0.88 46.51 -1.78
N HIS A 825 2.03 46.88 -2.35
CA HIS A 825 2.47 46.51 -3.70
C HIS A 825 3.56 45.44 -3.61
N PHE A 826 3.46 44.39 -4.42
CA PHE A 826 4.42 43.27 -4.44
C PHE A 826 5.05 43.10 -5.82
N SER A 827 6.38 42.90 -5.82
CA SER A 827 7.16 42.69 -7.04
C SER A 827 6.73 41.44 -7.82
N ASP A 828 6.83 41.54 -9.15
CA ASP A 828 6.36 40.54 -10.11
C ASP A 828 6.89 39.13 -9.85
N ARG A 829 5.99 38.15 -9.95
CA ARG A 829 6.24 36.74 -9.64
C ARG A 829 6.10 35.92 -10.91
N LYS A 830 7.14 35.16 -11.27
CA LYS A 830 7.07 34.24 -12.41
C LYS A 830 6.49 32.89 -11.98
N THR A 831 5.48 32.40 -12.68
CA THR A 831 4.84 31.09 -12.43
C THR A 831 4.41 30.41 -13.73
N GLU A 832 4.03 29.13 -13.63
CA GLU A 832 3.42 28.35 -14.71
C GLU A 832 1.99 27.90 -14.36
N ASP A 833 1.44 28.30 -13.21
CA ASP A 833 0.13 27.84 -12.74
C ASP A 833 -1.01 28.31 -13.65
N ARG A 834 -2.01 27.45 -13.85
CA ARG A 834 -3.21 27.71 -14.66
C ARG A 834 -4.43 28.07 -13.82
N ALA A 835 -4.34 27.98 -12.49
CA ALA A 835 -5.33 28.42 -11.52
C ALA A 835 -4.66 29.33 -10.47
N LEU A 836 -4.50 30.62 -10.81
CA LEU A 836 -3.87 31.62 -9.97
C LEU A 836 -4.79 32.07 -8.83
N ASN A 837 -4.59 31.48 -7.65
CA ASN A 837 -5.32 31.84 -6.44
C ASN A 837 -4.69 33.08 -5.77
N LEU A 838 -5.49 34.12 -5.55
CA LEU A 838 -5.06 35.37 -4.90
C LEU A 838 -5.38 35.34 -3.41
N ASN A 839 -4.37 35.05 -2.61
CA ASN A 839 -4.46 34.87 -1.17
C ASN A 839 -3.57 35.88 -0.39
N PRO A 840 -4.12 36.99 0.15
CA PRO A 840 -3.35 37.99 0.88
C PRO A 840 -2.66 37.46 2.15
N TYR A 841 -3.08 36.31 2.70
CA TYR A 841 -2.47 35.73 3.91
C TYR A 841 -1.05 35.19 3.68
N ASP A 842 -0.68 34.88 2.43
CA ASP A 842 0.67 34.43 2.10
C ASP A 842 1.69 35.59 2.07
N ASP A 843 1.17 36.81 1.87
CA ASP A 843 1.94 38.04 1.64
C ASP A 843 1.89 39.01 2.83
N ILE A 844 0.75 39.10 3.52
CA ILE A 844 0.47 40.03 4.61
C ILE A 844 0.03 39.25 5.85
N GLY A 845 0.66 39.52 6.99
CA GLY A 845 0.27 38.93 8.25
C GLY A 845 -0.97 39.61 8.83
N PHE A 846 -1.92 38.82 9.28
CA PHE A 846 -3.09 39.32 10.02
C PHE A 846 -2.99 38.83 11.47
N LEU A 847 -2.78 39.78 12.39
CA LEU A 847 -2.65 39.55 13.82
C LEU A 847 -3.76 40.28 14.57
N GLU A 848 -4.65 39.53 15.19
CA GLU A 848 -5.70 40.02 16.10
C GLU A 848 -5.26 39.65 17.53
N ILE A 849 -5.20 40.65 18.41
CA ILE A 849 -4.79 40.52 19.82
C ILE A 849 -5.99 40.94 20.67
N GLU A 850 -6.47 40.01 21.50
CA GLU A 850 -7.50 40.27 22.50
C GLU A 850 -6.86 40.74 23.81
N VAL A 851 -7.32 41.86 24.35
CA VAL A 851 -7.02 42.34 25.70
C VAL A 851 -8.24 42.04 26.56
N MET A 852 -8.11 41.04 27.44
CA MET A 852 -9.21 40.46 28.19
C MET A 852 -9.10 40.80 29.68
N PRO A 853 -10.05 41.54 30.28
CA PRO A 853 -10.17 41.66 31.72
C PRO A 853 -10.37 40.27 32.35
N ASN A 854 -9.57 39.92 33.35
CA ASN A 854 -9.61 38.62 34.03
C ASN A 854 -9.70 38.82 35.55
N ASP A 855 -8.75 38.32 36.34
CA ASP A 855 -8.78 38.31 37.80
C ASP A 855 -8.45 39.71 38.36
N ILE A 856 -9.44 40.60 38.41
CA ILE A 856 -9.28 42.02 38.79
C ILE A 856 -10.19 42.42 39.96
N ASP A 857 -9.58 42.91 41.05
CA ASP A 857 -10.29 43.54 42.17
C ASP A 857 -10.50 45.05 41.96
N TRP A 858 -11.65 45.37 41.37
CA TRP A 858 -12.15 46.74 41.20
C TRP A 858 -12.55 47.42 42.52
N GLY A 859 -12.43 46.75 43.66
CA GLY A 859 -12.53 47.35 44.99
C GLY A 859 -11.30 48.22 45.32
N VAL A 860 -10.11 47.89 44.82
CA VAL A 860 -8.86 48.66 45.02
C VAL A 860 -8.37 49.43 43.79
N LEU A 861 -8.83 49.08 42.60
CA LEU A 861 -8.43 49.72 41.33
C LEU A 861 -9.44 50.77 40.85
N ASN A 862 -8.94 51.87 40.27
CA ASN A 862 -9.72 52.87 39.53
C ASN A 862 -9.78 52.53 38.03
N SER A 863 -8.62 52.22 37.44
CA SER A 863 -8.47 51.77 36.06
C SER A 863 -7.17 51.00 35.87
N ILE A 864 -7.07 50.25 34.77
CA ILE A 864 -5.82 49.65 34.31
C ILE A 864 -5.57 50.13 32.88
N ASP A 865 -4.40 50.72 32.67
CA ASP A 865 -3.96 51.18 31.37
C ASP A 865 -3.12 50.07 30.74
N VAL A 866 -3.57 49.53 29.60
CA VAL A 866 -2.87 48.50 28.85
C VAL A 866 -2.19 49.16 27.65
N ASN A 867 -0.87 49.21 27.69
CA ASN A 867 -0.02 49.69 26.60
C ASN A 867 0.41 48.47 25.78
N LEU A 868 0.29 48.53 24.46
CA LEU A 868 0.80 47.53 23.53
C LEU A 868 1.65 48.22 22.47
N ASN A 869 2.82 47.65 22.17
CA ASN A 869 3.73 48.14 21.15
C ASN A 869 4.15 47.00 20.22
N TYR A 870 4.01 47.22 18.92
CA TYR A 870 4.47 46.33 17.86
C TYR A 870 5.62 47.00 17.12
N GLN A 871 6.73 46.28 16.94
CA GLN A 871 7.88 46.73 16.14
C GLN A 871 8.34 45.63 15.19
N ASP A 872 8.63 46.01 13.94
CA ASP A 872 9.21 45.12 12.94
C ASP A 872 10.70 45.38 12.71
N GLN A 873 11.30 44.65 11.76
CA GLN A 873 12.73 44.77 11.44
C GLN A 873 13.05 45.90 10.44
N GLU A 874 12.03 46.56 9.89
CA GLU A 874 12.17 47.70 8.96
C GLU A 874 12.06 49.05 9.68
N GLY A 875 11.66 49.04 10.95
CA GLY A 875 11.61 50.20 11.83
C GLY A 875 10.21 50.79 12.01
N LEU A 876 9.16 50.08 11.57
CA LEU A 876 7.79 50.42 11.95
C LEU A 876 7.64 50.25 13.47
N SER A 877 7.04 51.25 14.13
CA SER A 877 6.53 51.13 15.50
C SER A 877 5.05 51.51 15.46
N LEU A 878 4.18 50.61 15.93
CA LEU A 878 2.76 50.84 16.12
C LEU A 878 2.41 50.68 17.59
N ASP A 879 1.78 51.69 18.15
CA ASP A 879 1.42 51.76 19.57
C ASP A 879 -0.10 51.78 19.74
N LYS A 880 -0.61 50.99 20.69
CA LYS A 880 -2.02 50.93 21.08
C LYS A 880 -2.15 51.06 22.59
N TYR A 881 -3.24 51.70 23.01
CA TYR A 881 -3.54 51.97 24.40
C TYR A 881 -5.02 51.71 24.66
N PHE A 882 -5.30 50.95 25.71
CA PHE A 882 -6.64 50.64 26.18
C PHE A 882 -6.77 51.01 27.66
N ILE A 883 -7.93 51.51 28.08
CA ILE A 883 -8.26 51.72 29.49
C ILE A 883 -9.31 50.68 29.88
N LEU A 884 -8.99 49.85 30.87
CA LEU A 884 -9.93 48.94 31.50
C LEU A 884 -10.51 49.55 32.78
N LYS A 885 -11.80 49.28 32.99
CA LYS A 885 -12.66 49.75 34.08
C LYS A 885 -13.62 48.61 34.51
N PRO A 886 -14.37 48.74 35.62
CA PRO A 886 -15.20 47.66 36.16
C PRO A 886 -16.28 47.11 35.20
N ASP A 887 -16.66 47.89 34.19
CA ASP A 887 -17.65 47.60 33.15
C ASP A 887 -17.03 47.24 31.78
N SER A 888 -15.70 47.12 31.71
CA SER A 888 -15.00 46.80 30.46
C SER A 888 -15.14 45.34 30.06
N VAL A 889 -15.40 45.11 28.77
CA VAL A 889 -15.33 43.81 28.09
C VAL A 889 -13.99 43.66 27.36
N SER A 890 -13.74 42.50 26.75
CA SER A 890 -12.58 42.29 25.86
C SER A 890 -12.46 43.37 24.78
N GLN A 891 -11.26 43.89 24.58
CA GLN A 891 -10.93 44.90 23.56
C GLN A 891 -9.92 44.30 22.58
N PHE A 892 -9.98 44.68 21.30
CA PHE A 892 -9.21 44.03 20.24
C PHE A 892 -8.28 45.01 19.53
N TRP A 893 -7.00 44.63 19.40
CA TRP A 893 -6.05 45.28 18.50
C TRP A 893 -5.85 44.42 17.26
N ARG A 894 -5.92 45.04 16.08
CA ARG A 894 -5.84 44.37 14.77
C ARG A 894 -4.71 44.97 13.96
N LEU A 895 -3.78 44.13 13.52
CA LEU A 895 -2.53 44.50 12.86
C LEU A 895 -2.37 43.79 11.51
N ARG A 896 -2.12 44.58 10.46
CA ARG A 896 -1.53 44.16 9.19
C ARG A 896 0.00 44.22 9.31
N LEU A 897 0.65 43.07 9.19
CA LEU A 897 2.09 42.90 9.29
C LEU A 897 2.69 42.77 7.89
N SER A 898 3.66 43.62 7.54
CA SER A 898 4.37 43.56 6.25
C SER A 898 5.23 42.28 6.09
N ASN A 899 5.41 41.54 7.18
CA ASN A 899 5.97 40.19 7.19
C ASN A 899 5.03 39.25 7.99
N PRO A 900 4.39 38.24 7.35
CA PRO A 900 3.46 37.33 8.02
C PRO A 900 3.98 36.59 9.26
N LYS A 901 5.31 36.45 9.38
CA LYS A 901 5.98 35.70 10.46
C LYS A 901 6.36 36.57 11.66
N ALA A 902 6.41 37.90 11.48
CA ALA A 902 6.75 38.90 12.49
C ALA A 902 5.61 39.13 13.50
N ARG A 903 5.17 38.06 14.18
CA ARG A 903 4.00 38.08 15.09
C ARG A 903 4.35 38.41 16.55
N SER A 904 5.47 39.07 16.79
CA SER A 904 5.95 39.42 18.13
C SER A 904 5.58 40.86 18.45
N TYR A 905 5.01 41.10 19.63
CA TYR A 905 4.73 42.44 20.16
C TYR A 905 5.07 42.48 21.65
N SER A 906 5.08 43.66 22.24
CA SER A 906 5.25 43.85 23.68
C SER A 906 4.03 44.52 24.31
N TYR A 907 3.79 44.27 25.59
CA TYR A 907 2.74 44.95 26.36
C TYR A 907 3.21 45.29 27.78
N SER A 908 2.63 46.33 28.38
CA SER A 908 2.82 46.68 29.80
C SER A 908 1.56 47.28 30.41
N PHE A 909 1.43 47.14 31.73
CA PHE A 909 0.28 47.65 32.48
C PHE A 909 0.68 48.81 33.39
N VAL A 910 -0.15 49.85 33.46
CA VAL A 910 -0.14 50.85 34.55
C VAL A 910 -1.44 50.73 35.31
N TYR A 911 -1.35 50.29 36.56
CA TYR A 911 -2.46 50.16 37.48
C TYR A 911 -2.66 51.47 38.23
N HIS A 912 -3.84 52.05 38.15
CA HIS A 912 -4.22 53.25 38.91
C HIS A 912 -5.04 52.84 40.12
N MET A 913 -4.49 53.01 41.32
CA MET A 913 -5.09 52.55 42.58
C MET A 913 -6.06 53.60 43.15
N LYS A 914 -6.98 53.18 44.03
CA LYS A 914 -7.95 54.09 44.70
C LYS A 914 -7.34 54.98 45.77
N ASP A 915 -6.17 54.64 46.31
CA ASP A 915 -5.39 55.49 47.22
C ASP A 915 -4.64 56.62 46.48
N GLY A 916 -4.69 56.64 45.14
CA GLY A 916 -3.99 57.61 44.30
C GLY A 916 -2.55 57.20 43.93
N SER A 917 -2.08 56.03 44.38
CA SER A 917 -0.83 55.44 43.93
C SER A 917 -0.96 54.80 42.54
N THR A 918 0.18 54.56 41.89
CA THR A 918 0.26 53.80 40.64
C THR A 918 1.30 52.69 40.73
N ARG A 919 1.08 51.61 39.98
CA ARG A 919 2.06 50.51 39.79
C ARG A 919 2.26 50.28 38.30
N THR A 920 3.50 50.15 37.84
CA THR A 920 3.82 49.94 36.42
C THR A 920 4.61 48.65 36.25
N THR A 921 4.27 47.82 35.27
CA THR A 921 5.07 46.64 34.90
C THR A 921 6.16 47.00 33.89
N SER A 922 7.27 46.25 33.92
CA SER A 922 8.16 46.18 32.75
C SER A 922 7.38 45.66 31.52
N PRO A 923 7.75 46.05 30.30
CA PRO A 923 7.21 45.45 29.08
C PRO A 923 7.51 43.95 28.99
N VAL A 924 6.53 43.18 28.53
CA VAL A 924 6.64 41.73 28.27
C VAL A 924 6.46 41.49 26.78
N THR A 925 7.49 40.94 26.12
CA THR A 925 7.42 40.55 24.70
C THR A 925 6.79 39.17 24.56
N THR A 926 5.82 39.02 23.66
CA THR A 926 5.06 37.78 23.44
C THR A 926 4.66 37.59 21.97
N ARG A 927 4.16 36.40 21.65
CA ARG A 927 3.46 36.06 20.39
C ARG A 927 2.03 35.55 20.63
N ALA A 928 1.54 35.62 21.87
CA ALA A 928 0.19 35.18 22.23
C ALA A 928 -0.88 36.12 21.66
N VAL A 929 -2.00 35.58 21.19
CA VAL A 929 -3.12 36.37 20.65
C VAL A 929 -4.11 36.84 21.71
N VAL A 930 -3.85 36.55 22.99
CA VAL A 930 -4.64 37.03 24.14
C VAL A 930 -3.69 37.56 25.21
N VAL A 931 -4.00 38.75 25.75
CA VAL A 931 -3.40 39.38 26.92
C VAL A 931 -4.45 39.36 28.04
N PRO A 932 -4.45 38.36 28.94
CA PRO A 932 -5.27 38.40 30.14
C PRO A 932 -4.71 39.46 31.10
N VAL A 933 -5.58 40.33 31.60
CA VAL A 933 -5.22 41.40 32.54
C VAL A 933 -5.75 41.05 33.93
N ASN A 934 -4.83 40.90 34.88
CA ASN A 934 -5.12 40.62 36.28
C ASN A 934 -4.79 41.85 37.14
N ASP A 935 -5.21 41.85 38.40
CA ASP A 935 -4.74 42.83 39.39
C ASP A 935 -3.22 42.67 39.73
N PRO A 936 -2.57 43.69 40.32
CA PRO A 936 -1.13 43.67 40.61
C PRO A 936 -0.77 43.02 41.96
N PHE A 937 -1.53 42.03 42.42
CA PHE A 937 -1.32 41.36 43.71
C PHE A 937 -0.95 39.87 43.53
N THR A 938 -0.39 39.25 44.56
CA THR A 938 0.18 37.89 44.50
C THR A 938 -0.77 36.80 45.04
N GLY A 939 -1.96 37.18 45.51
CA GLY A 939 -3.01 36.28 45.95
C GLY A 939 -4.33 37.00 46.19
N ALA A 940 -5.39 36.24 46.43
CA ALA A 940 -6.73 36.77 46.68
C ALA A 940 -7.54 35.88 47.65
N LEU A 941 -8.63 36.45 48.15
CA LEU A 941 -9.80 35.79 48.70
C LEU A 941 -10.95 35.92 47.69
N ASP A 942 -11.29 34.84 47.01
CA ASP A 942 -12.47 34.77 46.14
C ASP A 942 -13.63 34.18 46.96
N ILE A 943 -14.40 35.07 47.59
CA ILE A 943 -15.45 34.75 48.56
C ILE A 943 -16.78 34.59 47.83
N GLU A 944 -17.52 33.52 48.14
CA GLU A 944 -18.82 33.20 47.56
C GLU A 944 -19.87 33.00 48.66
N PHE A 945 -20.88 33.85 48.67
CA PHE A 945 -22.00 33.81 49.62
C PHE A 945 -23.24 33.18 48.97
N VAL A 946 -23.57 31.96 49.39
CA VAL A 946 -24.68 31.16 48.85
C VAL A 946 -25.99 31.47 49.60
N PRO A 947 -27.09 31.88 48.94
CA PRO A 947 -28.37 32.09 49.60
C PRO A 947 -28.97 30.77 50.11
N LEU A 948 -29.16 30.63 51.42
CA LEU A 948 -29.76 29.43 52.07
C LEU A 948 -30.94 29.80 53.01
N PHE A 949 -31.44 31.03 52.95
CA PHE A 949 -32.58 31.54 53.71
C PHE A 949 -33.92 31.31 52.97
N ASP A 950 -35.05 31.44 53.67
CA ASP A 950 -36.38 31.31 53.05
C ASP A 950 -36.75 32.57 52.24
N PRO A 951 -36.97 32.47 50.91
CA PRO A 951 -37.39 33.60 50.09
C PRO A 951 -38.80 34.13 50.43
N ALA A 952 -39.60 33.40 51.22
CA ALA A 952 -40.90 33.86 51.70
C ALA A 952 -40.79 34.79 52.92
N THR A 953 -39.77 34.65 53.77
CA THR A 953 -39.55 35.52 54.94
C THR A 953 -38.67 36.73 54.62
N VAL A 954 -37.59 36.52 53.87
CA VAL A 954 -36.56 37.53 53.60
C VAL A 954 -36.94 38.44 52.44
N ARG A 955 -36.68 39.74 52.60
CA ARG A 955 -36.81 40.76 51.54
C ARG A 955 -35.46 41.15 50.93
N ASN A 956 -34.45 41.32 51.78
CA ASN A 956 -33.05 41.51 51.38
C ASN A 956 -32.12 40.99 52.49
N VAL A 957 -30.90 40.60 52.14
CA VAL A 957 -29.79 40.43 53.09
C VAL A 957 -28.68 41.40 52.71
N PHE A 958 -28.21 42.19 53.67
CA PHE A 958 -26.94 42.90 53.55
C PHE A 958 -25.83 42.07 54.20
N ILE A 959 -24.73 41.90 53.49
CA ILE A 959 -23.53 41.22 53.98
C ILE A 959 -22.48 42.30 54.15
N ASP A 960 -22.03 42.52 55.39
CA ASP A 960 -20.88 43.39 55.67
C ASP A 960 -19.64 42.52 55.82
N ILE A 961 -18.55 42.86 55.15
CA ILE A 961 -17.26 42.17 55.20
C ILE A 961 -16.18 43.16 55.65
N GLU A 962 -15.36 42.77 56.62
CA GLU A 962 -14.16 43.48 57.05
C GLU A 962 -12.93 42.57 56.85
N TYR A 963 -11.93 43.04 56.09
CA TYR A 963 -10.61 42.42 55.94
C TYR A 963 -9.53 43.41 56.35
N LYS A 964 -8.51 42.96 57.11
CA LYS A 964 -7.48 43.83 57.70
C LYS A 964 -6.11 43.17 57.68
N ASP A 965 -5.14 43.86 57.07
CA ASP A 965 -3.71 43.53 57.04
C ASP A 965 -2.91 44.73 57.58
N PRO A 966 -2.73 44.82 58.92
CA PRO A 966 -2.08 45.98 59.54
C PRO A 966 -0.58 46.09 59.23
N GLU A 967 0.07 44.98 58.87
CA GLU A 967 1.50 44.94 58.54
C GLU A 967 1.78 45.62 57.19
N ASN A 968 0.84 45.56 56.26
CA ASN A 968 0.91 46.24 54.96
C ASN A 968 0.07 47.54 54.89
N ASN A 969 -0.51 47.99 56.02
CA ASN A 969 -1.44 49.14 56.08
C ASN A 969 -2.58 49.02 55.04
N TYR A 970 -3.20 47.85 54.97
CA TYR A 970 -4.22 47.54 53.97
C TYR A 970 -5.49 47.00 54.63
N GLU A 971 -6.58 47.75 54.54
CA GLU A 971 -7.89 47.39 55.09
C GLU A 971 -8.98 47.51 54.01
N ARG A 972 -10.02 46.68 54.14
CA ARG A 972 -11.18 46.66 53.24
C ARG A 972 -12.46 46.50 54.04
N GLU A 973 -13.41 47.38 53.78
CA GLU A 973 -14.80 47.28 54.24
C GLU A 973 -15.70 47.21 53.00
N GLU A 974 -16.44 46.12 52.84
CA GLU A 974 -17.29 45.86 51.68
C GLU A 974 -18.73 45.56 52.13
N ARG A 975 -19.72 46.03 51.36
CA ARG A 975 -21.15 45.69 51.59
C ARG A 975 -21.77 45.08 50.34
N LEU A 976 -22.04 43.79 50.40
CA LEU A 976 -22.82 43.08 49.39
C LEU A 976 -24.31 43.12 49.73
N LYS A 977 -25.16 42.87 48.74
CA LYS A 977 -26.61 42.80 48.90
C LYS A 977 -27.18 41.62 48.11
N LEU A 978 -27.83 40.69 48.81
CA LEU A 978 -28.76 39.73 48.22
C LEU A 978 -30.19 40.28 48.31
N VAL A 979 -31.00 40.02 47.28
CA VAL A 979 -32.46 40.20 47.34
C VAL A 979 -33.10 38.90 47.85
N GLY A 980 -34.30 38.99 48.45
CA GLY A 980 -34.99 37.83 49.02
C GLY A 980 -35.26 36.70 48.00
N SER A 981 -35.36 37.03 46.71
CA SER A 981 -35.55 36.07 45.61
C SER A 981 -34.26 35.60 44.93
N ALA A 982 -33.08 35.85 45.53
CA ALA A 982 -31.80 35.43 44.95
C ALA A 982 -31.59 33.92 45.12
N ILE A 983 -31.32 33.22 44.01
CA ILE A 983 -30.90 31.81 43.98
C ILE A 983 -29.41 31.66 43.68
N ASP A 984 -28.83 32.61 42.97
CA ASP A 984 -27.41 32.65 42.63
C ASP A 984 -26.58 33.24 43.77
N SER A 985 -25.38 32.71 43.97
CA SER A 985 -24.42 33.22 44.96
C SER A 985 -23.94 34.62 44.60
N VAL A 986 -23.75 35.50 45.59
CA VAL A 986 -22.99 36.75 45.39
C VAL A 986 -21.52 36.52 45.66
N LYS A 987 -20.65 36.96 44.75
CA LYS A 987 -19.19 36.78 44.83
C LYS A 987 -18.50 38.11 45.12
N LEU A 988 -17.38 38.03 45.85
CA LEU A 988 -16.51 39.15 46.18
C LEU A 988 -15.05 38.69 46.13
N ARG A 989 -14.25 39.33 45.28
CA ARG A 989 -12.79 39.21 45.28
C ARG A 989 -12.19 40.27 46.19
N ILE A 990 -11.28 39.85 47.08
CA ILE A 990 -10.40 40.75 47.84
C ILE A 990 -8.96 40.33 47.54
N SER A 991 -8.22 41.13 46.78
CA SER A 991 -6.81 40.89 46.50
C SER A 991 -5.95 41.18 47.74
N LEU A 992 -4.90 40.38 47.94
CA LEU A 992 -4.08 40.33 49.16
C LEU A 992 -2.68 40.90 48.92
N VAL A 993 -2.17 41.73 49.84
CA VAL A 993 -0.77 42.20 49.79
C VAL A 993 0.18 41.09 50.27
N ASP A 994 -0.12 40.49 51.43
CA ASP A 994 0.49 39.23 51.87
C ASP A 994 -0.50 38.07 51.65
N PRO A 995 -0.19 37.10 50.76
CA PRO A 995 -1.11 36.00 50.43
C PRO A 995 -1.34 35.01 51.60
N THR A 996 -0.59 35.12 52.70
CA THR A 996 -0.78 34.32 53.92
C THR A 996 -1.84 34.91 54.85
N LYS A 997 -2.17 36.21 54.73
CA LYS A 997 -3.24 36.87 55.50
C LYS A 997 -4.59 36.50 54.87
N ARG A 998 -5.14 35.32 55.22
CA ARG A 998 -6.39 34.81 54.63
C ARG A 998 -7.65 35.02 55.48
N LYS A 999 -7.50 35.60 56.67
CA LYS A 999 -8.60 35.85 57.60
C LYS A 999 -9.42 37.08 57.22
N PHE A 1000 -10.73 36.96 57.28
CA PHE A 1000 -11.67 38.07 57.19
C PHE A 1000 -12.83 37.88 58.18
N SER A 1001 -13.52 38.97 58.51
CA SER A 1001 -14.76 38.94 59.29
C SER A 1001 -15.96 39.29 58.43
N TYR A 1002 -17.09 38.62 58.64
CA TYR A 1002 -18.34 38.95 57.96
C TYR A 1002 -19.54 38.94 58.92
N ARG A 1003 -20.61 39.66 58.59
CA ARG A 1003 -21.92 39.56 59.27
C ARG A 1003 -23.07 39.70 58.30
N PHE A 1004 -24.21 39.12 58.65
CA PHE A 1004 -25.48 39.30 57.94
C PHE A 1004 -26.40 40.29 58.66
N THR A 1005 -27.07 41.14 57.89
CA THR A 1005 -28.25 41.91 58.32
C THR A 1005 -29.41 41.54 57.41
N PHE A 1006 -30.31 40.70 57.90
CA PHE A 1006 -31.55 40.34 57.24
C PHE A 1006 -32.57 41.45 57.41
N ILE A 1007 -33.31 41.72 56.33
CA ILE A 1007 -34.49 42.58 56.34
C ILE A 1007 -35.64 41.72 55.84
N GLU A 1008 -36.62 41.48 56.70
CA GLU A 1008 -37.78 40.64 56.41
C GLU A 1008 -38.89 41.38 55.65
N ASN A 1009 -39.83 40.60 55.11
CA ASN A 1009 -41.02 41.08 54.42
C ASN A 1009 -42.02 41.81 55.35
N ASN A 1010 -41.98 41.54 56.66
CA ASN A 1010 -42.71 42.28 57.70
C ASN A 1010 -42.06 43.64 58.08
N ASN A 1011 -40.86 43.94 57.57
CA ASN A 1011 -39.97 45.07 57.94
C ASN A 1011 -39.18 44.94 59.25
N GLU A 1012 -39.14 43.75 59.86
CA GLU A 1012 -38.17 43.44 60.92
C GLU A 1012 -36.74 43.41 60.36
N ILE A 1013 -35.76 43.71 61.22
CA ILE A 1013 -34.33 43.74 60.88
C ILE A 1013 -33.56 42.90 61.91
N LYS A 1014 -33.12 41.71 61.50
CA LYS A 1014 -32.23 40.84 62.28
C LYS A 1014 -30.79 41.11 61.87
N ARG A 1015 -29.89 41.34 62.83
CA ARG A 1015 -28.45 41.52 62.58
C ARG A 1015 -27.64 40.54 63.41
N GLY A 1016 -26.84 39.72 62.74
CA GLY A 1016 -25.86 38.85 63.38
C GLY A 1016 -24.62 39.59 63.89
N PRO A 1017 -23.84 38.96 64.79
CA PRO A 1017 -22.49 39.43 65.13
C PRO A 1017 -21.54 39.29 63.93
N PHE A 1018 -20.34 39.84 64.04
CA PHE A 1018 -19.24 39.48 63.14
C PHE A 1018 -18.68 38.10 63.46
N THR A 1019 -18.39 37.33 62.42
CA THR A 1019 -17.75 36.01 62.46
C THR A 1019 -16.44 36.08 61.68
N GLU A 1020 -15.32 35.81 62.35
CA GLU A 1020 -14.01 35.65 61.70
C GLU A 1020 -13.91 34.26 61.05
N THR A 1021 -13.40 34.18 59.83
CA THR A 1021 -13.18 32.92 59.11
C THR A 1021 -12.03 32.99 58.10
N GLU A 1022 -11.63 31.82 57.61
CA GLU A 1022 -10.79 31.63 56.41
C GLU A 1022 -11.56 30.85 55.30
N GLU A 1023 -12.76 30.34 55.61
CA GLU A 1023 -13.66 29.67 54.66
C GLU A 1023 -14.20 30.67 53.64
N THR A 1024 -13.95 30.44 52.35
CA THR A 1024 -14.41 31.34 51.28
C THR A 1024 -15.79 30.99 50.71
N LEU A 1025 -16.35 29.81 51.02
CA LEU A 1025 -17.71 29.43 50.62
C LEU A 1025 -18.64 29.49 51.84
N ILE A 1026 -19.51 30.48 51.88
CA ILE A 1026 -20.30 30.81 53.08
C ILE A 1026 -21.80 30.70 52.78
N GLY A 1027 -22.50 29.85 53.54
CA GLY A 1027 -23.96 29.78 53.52
C GLY A 1027 -24.61 30.96 54.25
N VAL A 1028 -25.50 31.68 53.56
CA VAL A 1028 -26.26 32.82 54.13
C VAL A 1028 -27.53 32.29 54.78
N LEU A 1029 -27.52 32.23 56.11
CA LEU A 1029 -28.55 31.63 56.99
C LEU A 1029 -28.99 32.67 58.04
N GLU A 1030 -30.27 32.64 58.44
CA GLU A 1030 -30.85 33.52 59.49
C GLU A 1030 -30.31 33.24 60.91
#